data_AF-A0A1A8YW76-F1
#
_entry.id   AF-A0A1A8YW76-F1
#
_cell.length_a   1.000
_cell.length_b   1.000
_cell.length_c   1.000
_cell.angle_alpha   90.00
_cell.angle_beta   90.00
_cell.angle_gamma   90.00
#
_symmetry.space_group_name_H-M   'P 1'
#
loop_
_entity.id
_entity.type
_entity.pdbx_description
1 polymer ?
#
loop_
_entity_poly.entity_id
_entity_poly.type
_entity_poly.pdbx_seq_one_letter_code
_entity_poly.pdbx_strand_id
1 'polypeptide(L)'
;MESIEYSEKETSEEEEVIEDLIYFVRTGDIVEIKNLLQNKNINSINDIKDENGNTLLHFACANNNTAMIKFLLYECGIDYNPHNNSGNSPLLWALQNKNYEAIQEILLFDYQLNKEEYISIEKKKNELYENMSKNVKYPFLNDTSYILSEDVKKKIKALELINNIFPCTQNGHQNGLHKKEEIHLYKKRNKISLLKKNEFQKNILSEAFNAQDENILHLVLSHPISSVLDNQEGSFTNENFRDTHSDGINKCGDGKIQGEHNMKTSDGCKEGAFVQDGSHEMNATGVSSTNGYATGGVSSTNGYATGGVSSTNGYTTGGVSSTSGYATTVTTDSTQCHEQSCGAGSDFTANIEEAQIVQEYTHELRINEKIKMNNSDIIIKIREIGLNYYGNCLGENEVKNDITGINIWESSIILSKWISDLLYEKKIIFNNKNVLEVGAGCGLASLSLFIYSNIVHKNKNNSDLPNLVISDINLFTLHNISHNVNINRHLLGHINSLWENNIRICNIDWTNENTYLKNKNDLVTYDFIIGSDLIYDKNVVPSLIHLLNSTLKKDGIFFYVCKKSRDGVQLFFELLKNNNFDIQFFTPPLLYFTNPFVNLDQNLFETKFSELEEAHNFVMLRCCRLPTTPSLPWIFTIHFHLEIPSSNQGCFAQLVLPYTGVHLLVNEVVIFYPHPMHHLASSRRRHFIPFRSMHCSEVNLEVVTAGGPL
;
A
#
# COMPACT_ATOMS: atom_id res chain seq x y z
N MET A 1 -17.47 -44.71 -27.59
CA MET A 1 -17.94 -43.41 -28.10
C MET A 1 -19.28 -43.13 -27.48
N GLU A 2 -19.28 -42.48 -26.33
CA GLU A 2 -20.44 -41.75 -25.83
C GLU A 2 -20.02 -40.29 -25.90
N SER A 3 -20.66 -39.53 -26.78
CA SER A 3 -20.44 -38.10 -26.95
C SER A 3 -21.24 -37.38 -25.89
N ILE A 4 -20.54 -36.76 -24.93
CA ILE A 4 -21.15 -35.82 -23.99
C ILE A 4 -21.41 -34.53 -24.77
N GLU A 5 -22.66 -34.30 -25.16
CA GLU A 5 -23.11 -33.01 -25.66
C GLU A 5 -23.07 -32.01 -24.50
N TYR A 6 -22.15 -31.04 -24.57
CA TYR A 6 -22.24 -29.85 -23.74
C TYR A 6 -23.38 -28.98 -24.29
N SER A 7 -24.48 -28.90 -23.55
CA SER A 7 -25.52 -27.92 -23.82
C SER A 7 -25.01 -26.54 -23.43
N GLU A 8 -24.68 -25.71 -24.42
CA GLU A 8 -24.52 -24.26 -24.23
C GLU A 8 -25.84 -23.72 -23.64
N LYS A 9 -25.79 -23.18 -22.43
CA LYS A 9 -26.89 -22.38 -21.90
C LYS A 9 -26.82 -21.02 -22.57
N GLU A 10 -27.86 -20.66 -23.32
CA GLU A 10 -28.10 -19.26 -23.69
C GLU A 10 -28.31 -18.47 -22.39
N THR A 11 -27.34 -17.65 -21.99
CA THR A 11 -27.49 -16.65 -20.93
C THR A 11 -28.45 -15.56 -21.39
N SER A 12 -29.29 -15.06 -20.49
CA SER A 12 -30.25 -14.02 -20.85
C SER A 12 -29.58 -12.66 -20.99
N GLU A 13 -30.13 -11.77 -21.83
CA GLU A 13 -29.60 -10.40 -22.00
C GLU A 13 -29.60 -9.60 -20.67
N GLU A 14 -30.47 -9.96 -19.72
CA GLU A 14 -30.48 -9.34 -18.39
C GLU A 14 -29.32 -9.86 -17.50
N GLU A 15 -28.95 -11.14 -17.59
CA GLU A 15 -27.80 -11.71 -16.88
C GLU A 15 -26.47 -11.16 -17.43
N GLU A 16 -26.31 -11.08 -18.76
CA GLU A 16 -25.13 -10.49 -19.42
C GLU A 16 -24.89 -9.04 -18.94
N VAL A 17 -25.95 -8.22 -18.87
CA VAL A 17 -25.88 -6.84 -18.38
C VAL A 17 -25.52 -6.76 -16.88
N ILE A 18 -25.93 -7.74 -16.08
CA ILE A 18 -25.57 -7.81 -14.65
C ILE A 18 -24.09 -8.19 -14.50
N GLU A 19 -23.60 -9.17 -15.27
CA GLU A 19 -22.19 -9.58 -15.28
C GLU A 19 -21.28 -8.44 -15.74
N ASP A 20 -21.63 -7.74 -16.83
CA ASP A 20 -20.94 -6.53 -17.30
C ASP A 20 -20.88 -5.46 -16.21
N LEU A 21 -22.00 -5.13 -15.56
CA LEU A 21 -22.02 -4.11 -14.49
C LEU A 21 -21.16 -4.52 -13.29
N ILE A 22 -21.16 -5.80 -12.91
CA ILE A 22 -20.30 -6.32 -11.85
C ILE A 22 -18.82 -6.23 -12.28
N TYR A 23 -18.49 -6.57 -13.52
CA TYR A 23 -17.14 -6.46 -14.08
C TYR A 23 -16.64 -5.02 -14.07
N PHE A 24 -17.41 -4.07 -14.61
CA PHE A 24 -17.01 -2.65 -14.63
C PHE A 24 -16.95 -2.03 -13.22
N VAL A 25 -17.77 -2.49 -12.27
CA VAL A 25 -17.65 -2.11 -10.85
C VAL A 25 -16.35 -2.64 -10.22
N ARG A 26 -15.92 -3.85 -10.60
CA ARG A 26 -14.66 -4.46 -10.13
C ARG A 26 -13.44 -3.74 -10.70
N THR A 27 -13.43 -3.41 -11.99
CA THR A 27 -12.32 -2.69 -12.65
C THR A 27 -12.31 -1.19 -12.34
N GLY A 28 -13.46 -0.61 -12.02
CA GLY A 28 -13.61 0.81 -11.71
C GLY A 28 -14.03 1.68 -12.87
N ASP A 29 -14.51 1.10 -13.98
CA ASP A 29 -14.93 1.85 -15.16
C ASP A 29 -16.30 2.51 -14.97
N ILE A 30 -16.28 3.73 -14.43
CA ILE A 30 -17.48 4.56 -14.27
C ILE A 30 -18.05 5.00 -15.64
N VAL A 31 -17.22 5.09 -16.70
CA VAL A 31 -17.68 5.52 -18.02
C VAL A 31 -18.55 4.44 -18.66
N GLU A 32 -18.10 3.19 -18.63
CA GLU A 32 -18.89 2.09 -19.18
C GLU A 32 -20.12 1.74 -18.32
N ILE A 33 -20.05 1.88 -16.99
CA ILE A 33 -21.26 1.82 -16.15
C ILE A 33 -22.26 2.89 -16.57
N LYS A 34 -21.83 4.13 -16.84
CA LYS A 34 -22.72 5.19 -17.33
C LYS A 34 -23.33 4.83 -18.69
N ASN A 35 -22.54 4.28 -19.62
CA ASN A 35 -23.02 3.81 -20.92
C ASN A 35 -24.08 2.71 -20.78
N LEU A 36 -23.85 1.71 -19.91
CA LEU A 36 -24.80 0.64 -19.63
C LEU A 36 -26.08 1.15 -18.97
N LEU A 37 -25.98 1.95 -17.90
CA LEU A 37 -27.15 2.54 -17.23
C LEU A 37 -27.97 3.43 -18.17
N GLN A 38 -27.33 4.07 -19.16
CA GLN A 38 -28.01 4.82 -20.20
C GLN A 38 -28.72 3.91 -21.22
N ASN A 39 -28.01 2.92 -21.77
CA ASN A 39 -28.46 2.19 -22.96
C ASN A 39 -29.21 0.86 -22.68
N LYS A 40 -28.95 0.17 -21.56
CA LYS A 40 -29.56 -1.14 -21.22
C LYS A 40 -30.75 -0.99 -20.25
N ASN A 41 -31.62 -2.01 -20.16
CA ASN A 41 -32.93 -1.90 -19.47
C ASN A 41 -32.89 -2.07 -17.94
N ILE A 42 -32.16 -1.18 -17.24
CA ILE A 42 -31.96 -1.26 -15.79
C ILE A 42 -32.98 -0.37 -15.04
N ASN A 43 -33.92 -0.98 -14.33
CA ASN A 43 -35.05 -0.31 -13.63
C ASN A 43 -34.78 0.04 -12.16
N SER A 44 -33.68 -0.46 -11.59
CA SER A 44 -33.23 -0.22 -10.21
C SER A 44 -31.82 -0.73 -10.08
N ILE A 45 -30.87 0.14 -9.70
CA ILE A 45 -29.48 -0.27 -9.48
C ILE A 45 -29.32 -1.07 -8.16
N ASN A 46 -30.27 -0.95 -7.23
CA ASN A 46 -30.28 -1.68 -5.95
C ASN A 46 -30.71 -3.16 -6.09
N ASP A 47 -31.37 -3.50 -7.20
CA ASP A 47 -31.92 -4.84 -7.42
C ASP A 47 -30.85 -5.76 -8.04
N ILE A 48 -29.74 -5.19 -8.54
CA ILE A 48 -28.62 -5.90 -9.16
C ILE A 48 -27.79 -6.64 -8.12
N LYS A 49 -27.74 -7.97 -8.26
CA LYS A 49 -26.99 -8.89 -7.40
C LYS A 49 -26.47 -10.08 -8.19
N ASP A 50 -25.37 -10.68 -7.74
CA ASP A 50 -24.94 -12.00 -8.21
C ASP A 50 -25.78 -13.14 -7.58
N GLU A 51 -25.49 -14.39 -7.96
CA GLU A 51 -26.12 -15.60 -7.41
C GLU A 51 -25.99 -15.72 -5.86
N ASN A 52 -24.97 -15.10 -5.27
CA ASN A 52 -24.71 -15.09 -3.84
C ASN A 52 -25.40 -13.91 -3.11
N GLY A 53 -26.18 -13.08 -3.81
CA GLY A 53 -26.84 -11.91 -3.27
C GLY A 53 -25.92 -10.69 -3.07
N ASN A 54 -24.70 -10.71 -3.61
CA ASN A 54 -23.74 -9.61 -3.54
C ASN A 54 -24.19 -8.46 -4.44
N THR A 55 -24.49 -7.30 -3.85
CA THR A 55 -24.76 -6.06 -4.61
C THR A 55 -23.47 -5.46 -5.19
N LEU A 56 -23.61 -4.52 -6.13
CA LEU A 56 -22.47 -3.76 -6.69
C LEU A 56 -21.53 -3.17 -5.61
N LEU A 57 -22.06 -2.69 -4.47
CA LEU A 57 -21.20 -2.16 -3.41
C LEU A 57 -20.31 -3.23 -2.75
N HIS A 58 -20.76 -4.48 -2.67
CA HIS A 58 -19.93 -5.57 -2.14
C HIS A 58 -18.64 -5.70 -2.98
N PHE A 59 -18.76 -5.72 -4.31
CA PHE A 59 -17.61 -5.80 -5.22
C PHE A 59 -16.70 -4.56 -5.14
N ALA A 60 -17.29 -3.35 -5.13
CA ALA A 60 -16.50 -2.11 -4.98
C ALA A 60 -15.71 -2.08 -3.65
N CYS A 61 -16.31 -2.58 -2.56
CA CYS A 61 -15.69 -2.68 -1.24
C CYS A 61 -14.65 -3.79 -1.13
N ALA A 62 -14.83 -4.93 -1.81
CA ALA A 62 -13.84 -6.01 -1.87
C ALA A 62 -12.58 -5.61 -2.66
N ASN A 63 -12.71 -4.72 -3.64
CA ASN A 63 -11.60 -4.22 -4.45
C ASN A 63 -11.00 -2.88 -3.96
N ASN A 64 -11.36 -2.42 -2.75
CA ASN A 64 -10.94 -1.14 -2.17
C ASN A 64 -11.17 0.10 -3.08
N ASN A 65 -12.17 0.04 -3.98
CA ASN A 65 -12.33 1.02 -5.05
C ASN A 65 -13.09 2.26 -4.58
N THR A 66 -12.39 3.17 -3.89
CA THR A 66 -12.97 4.39 -3.31
C THR A 66 -13.68 5.31 -4.31
N ALA A 67 -13.23 5.36 -5.56
CA ALA A 67 -13.88 6.16 -6.61
C ALA A 67 -15.24 5.56 -7.00
N MET A 68 -15.30 4.23 -7.17
CA MET A 68 -16.53 3.50 -7.44
C MET A 68 -17.49 3.55 -6.24
N ILE A 69 -16.99 3.37 -5.02
CA ILE A 69 -17.78 3.52 -3.78
C ILE A 69 -18.42 4.92 -3.73
N LYS A 70 -17.66 5.99 -4.01
CA LYS A 70 -18.20 7.36 -4.05
C LYS A 70 -19.25 7.55 -5.14
N PHE A 71 -19.01 7.05 -6.35
CA PHE A 71 -19.99 7.13 -7.43
C PHE A 71 -21.31 6.43 -7.05
N LEU A 72 -21.22 5.18 -6.57
CA LEU A 72 -22.39 4.39 -6.18
C LEU A 72 -23.16 5.00 -5.00
N LEU A 73 -22.47 5.51 -3.98
CA LEU A 73 -23.12 6.09 -2.78
C LEU A 73 -23.72 7.48 -3.03
N TYR A 74 -23.00 8.39 -3.69
CA TYR A 74 -23.40 9.79 -3.78
C TYR A 74 -24.16 10.14 -5.07
N GLU A 75 -23.82 9.52 -6.22
CA GLU A 75 -24.47 9.81 -7.50
C GLU A 75 -25.60 8.81 -7.84
N CYS A 76 -25.43 7.52 -7.51
CA CYS A 76 -26.48 6.51 -7.68
C CYS A 76 -27.41 6.36 -6.48
N GLY A 77 -26.99 6.76 -5.27
CA GLY A 77 -27.79 6.66 -4.05
C GLY A 77 -28.15 5.22 -3.65
N ILE A 78 -27.23 4.26 -3.85
CA ILE A 78 -27.49 2.85 -3.57
C ILE A 78 -27.50 2.54 -2.06
N ASP A 79 -28.09 1.41 -1.69
CA ASP A 79 -28.04 0.91 -0.31
C ASP A 79 -26.64 0.41 0.07
N TYR A 80 -26.15 0.88 1.21
CA TYR A 80 -24.80 0.63 1.71
C TYR A 80 -24.69 -0.44 2.80
N ASN A 81 -25.81 -0.88 3.38
CA ASN A 81 -25.85 -2.02 4.30
C ASN A 81 -26.78 -3.19 3.87
N PRO A 82 -26.97 -3.50 2.56
CA PRO A 82 -27.63 -4.74 2.17
C PRO A 82 -26.82 -5.94 2.68
N HIS A 83 -27.47 -7.07 2.93
CA HIS A 83 -26.79 -8.29 3.32
C HIS A 83 -26.89 -9.32 2.20
N ASN A 84 -25.78 -9.95 1.85
CA ASN A 84 -25.73 -11.06 0.91
C ASN A 84 -26.29 -12.36 1.52
N ASN A 85 -26.31 -13.47 0.76
CA ASN A 85 -26.87 -14.74 1.21
C ASN A 85 -26.18 -15.27 2.49
N SER A 86 -24.87 -15.06 2.64
CA SER A 86 -24.12 -15.41 3.85
C SER A 86 -24.29 -14.45 5.03
N GLY A 87 -25.12 -13.41 4.89
CA GLY A 87 -25.32 -12.38 5.91
C GLY A 87 -24.18 -11.37 6.04
N ASN A 88 -23.25 -11.30 5.07
CA ASN A 88 -22.24 -10.23 5.02
C ASN A 88 -22.85 -8.95 4.45
N SER A 89 -22.42 -7.80 4.95
CA SER A 89 -22.66 -6.50 4.30
C SER A 89 -21.39 -6.00 3.58
N PRO A 90 -21.47 -4.97 2.71
CA PRO A 90 -20.30 -4.42 2.02
C PRO A 90 -19.18 -3.98 2.98
N LEU A 91 -19.54 -3.41 4.14
CA LEU A 91 -18.60 -3.05 5.19
C LEU A 91 -17.93 -4.28 5.83
N LEU A 92 -18.67 -5.38 6.05
CA LEU A 92 -18.09 -6.61 6.60
C LEU A 92 -17.12 -7.27 5.61
N TRP A 93 -17.42 -7.20 4.31
CA TRP A 93 -16.49 -7.61 3.26
C TRP A 93 -15.25 -6.71 3.18
N ALA A 94 -15.39 -5.39 3.32
CA ALA A 94 -14.24 -4.49 3.37
C ALA A 94 -13.31 -4.82 4.56
N LEU A 95 -13.89 -5.13 5.72
CA LEU A 95 -13.17 -5.58 6.92
C LEU A 95 -12.45 -6.92 6.73
N GLN A 96 -13.11 -7.91 6.14
CA GLN A 96 -12.51 -9.23 5.86
C GLN A 96 -11.30 -9.13 4.91
N ASN A 97 -11.34 -8.22 3.94
CA ASN A 97 -10.23 -7.95 3.02
C ASN A 97 -9.22 -6.92 3.54
N LYS A 98 -9.44 -6.33 4.73
CA LYS A 98 -8.63 -5.25 5.33
C LYS A 98 -8.51 -3.99 4.47
N ASN A 99 -9.54 -3.69 3.68
CA ASN A 99 -9.59 -2.56 2.76
C ASN A 99 -9.89 -1.25 3.51
N TYR A 100 -8.86 -0.68 4.15
CA TYR A 100 -8.96 0.48 5.03
C TYR A 100 -9.73 1.66 4.40
N GLU A 101 -9.42 2.03 3.16
CA GLU A 101 -10.07 3.16 2.51
C GLU A 101 -11.54 2.90 2.18
N ALA A 102 -11.92 1.68 1.77
CA ALA A 102 -13.33 1.32 1.61
C ALA A 102 -14.10 1.34 2.94
N ILE A 103 -13.49 0.87 4.04
CA ILE A 103 -14.05 0.96 5.39
C ILE A 103 -14.26 2.43 5.77
N GLN A 104 -13.25 3.28 5.52
CA GLN A 104 -13.29 4.72 5.78
C GLN A 104 -14.39 5.42 5.00
N GLU A 105 -14.55 5.15 3.69
CA GLU A 105 -15.57 5.81 2.87
C GLU A 105 -17.00 5.41 3.26
N ILE A 106 -17.26 4.14 3.61
CA ILE A 106 -18.59 3.70 4.08
C ILE A 106 -18.92 4.35 5.43
N LEU A 107 -18.00 4.29 6.40
CA LEU A 107 -18.25 4.86 7.73
C LEU A 107 -18.33 6.39 7.69
N LEU A 108 -17.55 7.05 6.83
CA LEU A 108 -17.64 8.49 6.63
C LEU A 108 -18.98 8.89 6.00
N PHE A 109 -19.48 8.12 5.03
CA PHE A 109 -20.81 8.33 4.46
C PHE A 109 -21.93 8.14 5.50
N ASP A 110 -21.87 7.06 6.29
CA ASP A 110 -22.82 6.79 7.38
C ASP A 110 -22.82 7.92 8.42
N TYR A 111 -21.62 8.35 8.86
CA TYR A 111 -21.44 9.50 9.75
C TYR A 111 -22.08 10.77 9.19
N GLN A 112 -21.80 11.08 7.93
CA GLN A 112 -22.26 12.31 7.27
C GLN A 112 -23.78 12.33 7.06
N LEU A 113 -24.36 11.21 6.62
CA LEU A 113 -25.80 11.05 6.43
C LEU A 113 -26.58 11.13 7.75
N ASN A 114 -26.05 10.53 8.81
CA ASN A 114 -26.71 10.42 10.12
C ASN A 114 -26.21 11.45 11.16
N LYS A 115 -25.47 12.47 10.71
CA LYS A 115 -24.79 13.48 11.54
C LYS A 115 -25.66 14.13 12.62
N GLU A 116 -26.89 14.53 12.30
CA GLU A 116 -27.82 15.13 13.28
C GLU A 116 -28.19 14.14 14.41
N GLU A 117 -28.35 12.86 14.09
CA GLU A 117 -28.67 11.80 15.04
C GLU A 117 -27.45 11.47 15.90
N TYR A 118 -26.26 11.38 15.30
CA TYR A 118 -25.02 11.09 16.02
C TYR A 118 -24.59 12.22 16.95
N ILE A 119 -24.72 13.50 16.55
CA ILE A 119 -24.47 14.64 17.44
C ILE A 119 -25.34 14.59 18.72
N SER A 120 -26.52 13.96 18.68
CA SER A 120 -27.38 13.80 19.87
C SER A 120 -26.94 12.69 20.83
N ILE A 121 -26.13 11.74 20.36
CA ILE A 121 -25.63 10.58 21.12
C ILE A 121 -24.20 10.82 21.62
N GLU A 122 -23.39 11.54 20.83
CA GLU A 122 -21.99 11.82 21.14
C GLU A 122 -21.84 12.88 22.25
N LYS A 123 -21.15 12.52 23.35
CA LYS A 123 -20.85 13.44 24.47
C LYS A 123 -19.90 14.59 24.09
N LYS A 124 -19.13 14.41 23.01
CA LYS A 124 -18.18 15.37 22.44
C LYS A 124 -18.17 15.20 20.92
N LYS A 125 -17.88 16.28 20.20
CA LYS A 125 -17.75 16.28 18.74
C LYS A 125 -16.73 15.24 18.26
N ASN A 126 -17.09 14.43 17.27
CA ASN A 126 -16.18 13.46 16.66
C ASN A 126 -15.09 14.13 15.82
N GLU A 127 -13.93 14.41 16.41
CA GLU A 127 -12.86 15.10 15.70
C GLU A 127 -12.31 14.28 14.52
N LEU A 128 -12.30 12.94 14.61
CA LEU A 128 -11.84 12.06 13.54
C LEU A 128 -12.70 12.22 12.28
N TYR A 129 -14.00 11.93 12.38
CA TYR A 129 -14.93 11.98 11.24
C TYR A 129 -15.16 13.42 10.73
N GLU A 130 -15.07 14.42 11.61
CA GLU A 130 -15.16 15.84 11.22
C GLU A 130 -13.91 16.35 10.51
N ASN A 131 -12.72 15.85 10.86
CA ASN A 131 -11.49 16.19 10.15
C ASN A 131 -11.38 15.43 8.82
N MET A 132 -11.81 14.16 8.76
CA MET A 132 -11.96 13.44 7.49
C MET A 132 -12.93 14.19 6.55
N SER A 133 -14.10 14.60 7.04
CA SER A 133 -15.10 15.36 6.25
C SER A 133 -14.57 16.66 5.63
N LYS A 134 -13.61 17.35 6.26
CA LYS A 134 -13.00 18.58 5.71
C LYS A 134 -12.03 18.31 4.55
N ASN A 135 -11.42 17.13 4.53
CA ASN A 135 -10.34 16.79 3.61
C ASN A 135 -10.84 16.06 2.34
N VAL A 136 -12.09 15.58 2.32
CA VAL A 136 -12.64 14.91 1.13
C VAL A 136 -12.97 15.92 0.03
N LYS A 137 -12.22 15.81 -1.08
CA LYS A 137 -12.65 16.32 -2.38
C LYS A 137 -13.50 15.24 -3.05
N TYR A 138 -14.79 15.51 -3.18
CA TYR A 138 -15.71 14.63 -3.90
C TYR A 138 -15.51 14.78 -5.41
N PRO A 139 -15.26 13.69 -6.17
CA PRO A 139 -15.04 13.77 -7.62
C PRO A 139 -16.22 14.43 -8.35
N PHE A 140 -17.45 14.02 -8.04
CA PHE A 140 -18.68 14.53 -8.66
C PHE A 140 -18.94 16.03 -8.45
N LEU A 141 -18.31 16.70 -7.46
CA LEU A 141 -18.48 18.15 -7.27
C LEU A 141 -17.72 18.99 -8.31
N ASN A 142 -16.71 18.43 -8.99
CA ASN A 142 -15.87 19.16 -9.95
C ASN A 142 -15.69 18.45 -11.30
N ASP A 143 -15.91 17.12 -11.36
CA ASP A 143 -15.65 16.30 -12.53
C ASP A 143 -16.96 15.78 -13.14
N THR A 144 -17.28 16.27 -14.33
CA THR A 144 -18.49 15.91 -15.08
C THR A 144 -18.51 14.46 -15.55
N SER A 145 -17.36 13.75 -15.54
CA SER A 145 -17.31 12.32 -15.86
C SER A 145 -18.07 11.46 -14.83
N TYR A 146 -18.19 11.91 -13.57
CA TYR A 146 -18.89 11.18 -12.51
C TYR A 146 -20.41 11.42 -12.48
N ILE A 147 -20.90 12.50 -13.10
CA ILE A 147 -22.30 12.90 -12.98
C ILE A 147 -23.19 12.07 -13.91
N LEU A 148 -24.25 11.46 -13.38
CA LEU A 148 -25.30 10.81 -14.16
C LEU A 148 -26.32 11.84 -14.67
N SER A 149 -26.88 11.63 -15.86
CA SER A 149 -27.96 12.48 -16.37
C SER A 149 -29.26 12.25 -15.59
N GLU A 150 -30.10 13.28 -15.48
CA GLU A 150 -31.36 13.22 -14.74
C GLU A 150 -32.30 12.11 -15.22
N ASP A 151 -32.25 11.77 -16.51
CA ASP A 151 -33.09 10.71 -17.06
C ASP A 151 -32.58 9.32 -16.67
N VAL A 152 -31.25 9.13 -16.60
CA VAL A 152 -30.67 7.90 -16.05
C VAL A 152 -30.91 7.81 -14.54
N LYS A 153 -30.75 8.90 -13.78
CA LYS A 153 -31.06 8.93 -12.33
C LYS A 153 -32.50 8.52 -12.05
N LYS A 154 -33.48 9.04 -12.80
CA LYS A 154 -34.90 8.61 -12.69
C LYS A 154 -35.10 7.14 -13.06
N LYS A 155 -34.50 6.69 -14.17
CA LYS A 155 -34.61 5.31 -14.69
C LYS A 155 -34.13 4.27 -13.68
N ILE A 156 -32.98 4.53 -13.03
CA ILE A 156 -32.39 3.61 -12.05
C ILE A 156 -32.91 3.82 -10.62
N LYS A 157 -33.86 4.75 -10.42
CA LYS A 157 -34.41 5.18 -9.12
C LYS A 157 -33.34 5.67 -8.13
N ALA A 158 -32.38 6.45 -8.63
CA ALA A 158 -31.32 7.02 -7.82
C ALA A 158 -31.88 8.03 -6.79
N LEU A 159 -31.36 7.98 -5.56
CA LEU A 159 -31.78 8.87 -4.48
C LEU A 159 -30.84 10.08 -4.34
N GLU A 160 -31.42 11.29 -4.32
CA GLU A 160 -30.67 12.55 -4.23
C GLU A 160 -30.20 12.84 -2.79
N LEU A 161 -29.08 12.23 -2.40
CA LEU A 161 -28.54 12.33 -1.03
C LEU A 161 -27.67 13.58 -0.81
N ILE A 162 -26.98 14.06 -1.85
CA ILE A 162 -25.99 15.14 -1.78
C ILE A 162 -26.52 16.39 -1.07
N ASN A 163 -27.73 16.87 -1.39
CA ASN A 163 -28.30 18.09 -0.79
C ASN A 163 -28.56 17.98 0.73
N ASN A 164 -28.69 16.76 1.26
CA ASN A 164 -28.91 16.51 2.69
C ASN A 164 -27.59 16.42 3.45
N ILE A 165 -26.55 15.91 2.78
CA ILE A 165 -25.21 15.82 3.33
C ILE A 165 -24.49 17.18 3.25
N PHE A 166 -24.68 17.93 2.16
CA PHE A 166 -24.05 19.21 1.87
C PHE A 166 -25.09 20.30 1.52
N PRO A 167 -25.74 20.93 2.50
CA PRO A 167 -26.84 21.89 2.28
C PRO A 167 -26.42 23.27 1.72
N CYS A 168 -25.37 23.35 0.89
CA CYS A 168 -24.73 24.60 0.44
C CYS A 168 -24.68 24.82 -1.09
N THR A 169 -25.58 24.19 -1.87
CA THR A 169 -25.64 24.36 -3.34
C THR A 169 -26.99 24.90 -3.84
N GLN A 170 -27.10 26.24 -3.82
CA GLN A 170 -28.07 27.10 -4.51
C GLN A 170 -29.58 27.02 -4.13
N ASN A 171 -30.28 28.10 -4.48
CA ASN A 171 -31.66 28.42 -4.11
C ASN A 171 -32.71 27.67 -4.96
N GLY A 172 -33.82 27.22 -4.35
CA GLY A 172 -35.04 26.93 -5.13
C GLY A 172 -36.06 25.97 -4.53
N HIS A 173 -37.07 26.51 -3.83
CA HIS A 173 -38.45 26.02 -3.70
C HIS A 173 -38.78 24.50 -3.55
N GLN A 174 -39.36 24.19 -2.39
CA GLN A 174 -40.54 23.32 -2.19
C GLN A 174 -40.61 21.96 -2.92
N ASN A 175 -40.17 20.90 -2.24
CA ASN A 175 -40.76 19.55 -2.29
C ASN A 175 -40.48 18.79 -0.96
N GLY A 176 -40.74 19.47 0.16
CA GLY A 176 -40.05 19.22 1.44
C GLY A 176 -40.60 18.14 2.39
N LEU A 177 -41.59 17.34 1.99
CA LEU A 177 -42.12 16.24 2.83
C LEU A 177 -41.74 14.86 2.27
N HIS A 178 -42.11 14.57 1.02
CA HIS A 178 -41.91 13.25 0.40
C HIS A 178 -40.42 12.86 0.33
N LYS A 179 -39.52 13.81 -0.03
CA LYS A 179 -38.07 13.56 0.01
C LYS A 179 -37.57 13.23 1.42
N LYS A 180 -38.09 13.88 2.47
CA LYS A 180 -37.67 13.61 3.86
C LYS A 180 -38.08 12.22 4.33
N GLU A 181 -39.28 11.77 3.97
CA GLU A 181 -39.75 10.42 4.28
C GLU A 181 -38.93 9.35 3.55
N GLU A 182 -38.61 9.59 2.27
CA GLU A 182 -37.76 8.72 1.46
C GLU A 182 -36.33 8.58 2.04
N ILE A 183 -35.71 9.68 2.46
CA ILE A 183 -34.41 9.67 3.14
C ILE A 183 -34.50 8.99 4.51
N HIS A 184 -35.58 9.19 5.26
CA HIS A 184 -35.78 8.51 6.53
C HIS A 184 -35.89 6.99 6.35
N LEU A 185 -36.59 6.53 5.32
CA LEU A 185 -36.66 5.11 4.94
C LEU A 185 -35.30 4.57 4.48
N TYR A 186 -34.53 5.35 3.70
CA TYR A 186 -33.17 5.01 3.28
C TYR A 186 -32.22 4.85 4.48
N LYS A 187 -32.23 5.78 5.45
CA LYS A 187 -31.48 5.66 6.71
C LYS A 187 -31.90 4.41 7.49
N LYS A 188 -33.21 4.20 7.64
CA LYS A 188 -33.76 3.07 8.41
C LYS A 188 -33.33 1.72 7.84
N ARG A 189 -33.32 1.54 6.52
CA ARG A 189 -32.93 0.27 5.88
C ARG A 189 -31.41 0.07 5.81
N ASN A 190 -30.62 1.15 5.82
CA ASN A 190 -29.16 1.08 5.80
C ASN A 190 -28.47 1.14 7.18
N LYS A 191 -29.24 1.22 8.28
CA LYS A 191 -28.70 1.28 9.64
C LYS A 191 -27.67 0.16 9.90
N ILE A 192 -26.42 0.54 10.16
CA ILE A 192 -25.33 -0.38 10.48
C ILE A 192 -25.56 -1.01 11.87
N SER A 193 -25.31 -2.31 11.99
CA SER A 193 -25.44 -3.07 13.24
C SER A 193 -24.12 -3.75 13.58
N LEU A 194 -23.34 -3.12 14.46
CA LEU A 194 -21.98 -3.53 14.83
C LEU A 194 -21.85 -4.99 15.29
N LEU A 195 -22.88 -5.50 15.98
CA LEU A 195 -22.89 -6.82 16.61
C LEU A 195 -23.67 -7.89 15.83
N LYS A 196 -24.37 -7.53 14.73
CA LYS A 196 -25.14 -8.49 13.94
C LYS A 196 -24.21 -9.50 13.29
N LYS A 197 -24.44 -10.78 13.56
CA LYS A 197 -23.63 -11.88 13.04
C LYS A 197 -24.09 -12.33 11.66
N ASN A 198 -23.12 -12.70 10.83
CA ASN A 198 -23.30 -13.44 9.58
C ASN A 198 -23.43 -14.96 9.85
N GLU A 199 -23.59 -15.77 8.81
CA GLU A 199 -23.67 -17.25 8.95
C GLU A 199 -22.43 -17.87 9.62
N PHE A 200 -21.25 -17.26 9.40
CA PHE A 200 -19.97 -17.65 9.99
C PHE A 200 -19.74 -17.14 11.43
N GLN A 201 -20.79 -16.66 12.10
CA GLN A 201 -20.76 -16.08 13.45
C GLN A 201 -19.88 -14.82 13.61
N LYS A 202 -19.43 -14.22 12.51
CA LYS A 202 -18.64 -12.97 12.48
C LYS A 202 -19.54 -11.75 12.42
N ASN A 203 -19.11 -10.65 13.05
CA ASN A 203 -19.74 -9.34 12.95
C ASN A 203 -18.68 -8.25 12.70
N ILE A 204 -19.13 -7.01 12.48
CA ILE A 204 -18.25 -5.86 12.15
C ILE A 204 -17.17 -5.68 13.23
N LEU A 205 -17.53 -5.80 14.51
CA LEU A 205 -16.56 -5.68 15.60
C LEU A 205 -15.55 -6.83 15.61
N SER A 206 -16.00 -8.08 15.46
CA SER A 206 -15.11 -9.23 15.48
C SER A 206 -14.13 -9.20 14.30
N GLU A 207 -14.57 -8.78 13.11
CA GLU A 207 -13.68 -8.67 11.96
C GLU A 207 -12.75 -7.46 12.05
N ALA A 208 -13.18 -6.35 12.66
CA ALA A 208 -12.27 -5.24 12.98
C ALA A 208 -11.14 -5.66 13.95
N PHE A 209 -11.44 -6.50 14.95
CA PHE A 209 -10.39 -7.12 15.79
C PHE A 209 -9.54 -8.14 15.00
N ASN A 210 -10.16 -9.02 14.21
CA ASN A 210 -9.44 -10.03 13.42
C ASN A 210 -8.57 -9.42 12.30
N ALA A 211 -8.82 -8.17 11.88
CA ALA A 211 -7.99 -7.45 10.93
C ALA A 211 -6.55 -7.26 11.42
N GLN A 212 -6.32 -7.23 12.74
CA GLN A 212 -5.00 -6.97 13.35
C GLN A 212 -4.38 -5.63 12.88
N ASP A 213 -5.23 -4.65 12.59
CA ASP A 213 -4.83 -3.29 12.22
C ASP A 213 -5.49 -2.31 13.20
N GLU A 214 -4.66 -1.63 13.99
CA GLU A 214 -5.10 -0.66 15.00
C GLU A 214 -5.88 0.50 14.37
N ASN A 215 -5.58 0.88 13.12
CA ASN A 215 -6.28 1.96 12.42
C ASN A 215 -7.70 1.54 12.04
N ILE A 216 -7.89 0.31 11.56
CA ILE A 216 -9.21 -0.26 11.26
C ILE A 216 -10.05 -0.34 12.54
N LEU A 217 -9.47 -0.89 13.61
CA LEU A 217 -10.16 -1.02 14.89
C LEU A 217 -10.52 0.35 15.49
N HIS A 218 -9.56 1.29 15.49
CA HIS A 218 -9.78 2.66 15.95
C HIS A 218 -10.86 3.38 15.14
N LEU A 219 -10.87 3.23 13.81
CA LEU A 219 -11.85 3.83 12.91
C LEU A 219 -13.28 3.34 13.19
N VAL A 220 -13.45 2.02 13.41
CA VAL A 220 -14.75 1.41 13.76
C VAL A 220 -15.18 1.82 15.17
N LEU A 221 -14.31 1.71 16.17
CA LEU A 221 -14.62 2.08 17.56
C LEU A 221 -14.90 3.57 17.74
N SER A 222 -14.23 4.43 16.95
CA SER A 222 -14.49 5.88 16.93
C SER A 222 -15.79 6.26 16.21
N HIS A 223 -16.46 5.35 15.50
CA HIS A 223 -17.71 5.67 14.83
C HIS A 223 -18.90 5.60 15.82
N PRO A 224 -19.85 6.56 15.79
CA PRO A 224 -21.01 6.63 16.70
C PRO A 224 -21.82 5.33 16.86
N ILE A 225 -21.84 4.45 15.85
CA ILE A 225 -22.49 3.11 15.93
C ILE A 225 -21.97 2.25 17.09
N SER A 226 -20.77 2.53 17.58
CA SER A 226 -20.15 1.84 18.72
C SER A 226 -20.77 2.23 20.07
N SER A 227 -21.63 3.26 20.13
CA SER A 227 -22.41 3.60 21.34
C SER A 227 -23.38 2.50 21.79
N VAL A 228 -23.61 1.48 20.96
CA VAL A 228 -24.34 0.26 21.36
C VAL A 228 -23.57 -0.52 22.44
N LEU A 229 -22.24 -0.42 22.49
CA LEU A 229 -21.40 -1.09 23.48
C LEU A 229 -21.59 -0.50 24.89
N ASP A 230 -21.58 0.82 25.03
CA ASP A 230 -21.87 1.55 26.29
C ASP A 230 -23.20 1.11 26.93
N ASN A 231 -24.21 0.80 26.10
CA ASN A 231 -25.53 0.39 26.56
C ASN A 231 -25.60 -1.07 27.04
N GLN A 232 -24.60 -1.91 26.71
CA GLN A 232 -24.55 -3.30 27.20
C GLN A 232 -23.84 -3.43 28.55
N GLU A 233 -22.85 -2.59 28.85
CA GLU A 233 -22.17 -2.58 30.16
C GLU A 233 -23.14 -2.26 31.31
N GLY A 234 -24.17 -1.43 31.06
CA GLY A 234 -25.25 -1.15 32.00
C GLY A 234 -26.21 -2.31 32.29
N SER A 235 -26.05 -3.47 31.64
CA SER A 235 -26.97 -4.63 31.78
C SER A 235 -26.39 -5.82 32.54
N PHE A 236 -25.12 -5.77 32.98
CA PHE A 236 -24.47 -6.85 33.74
C PHE A 236 -24.83 -6.87 35.25
N THR A 237 -26.13 -6.90 35.54
CA THR A 237 -26.67 -7.41 36.81
C THR A 237 -27.91 -8.26 36.54
N ASN A 238 -27.73 -9.60 36.56
CA ASN A 238 -28.74 -10.67 36.62
C ASN A 238 -30.07 -10.48 35.84
N GLU A 239 -30.31 -11.30 34.81
CA GLU A 239 -31.10 -12.54 34.93
C GLU A 239 -31.22 -13.30 33.59
N ASN A 240 -31.84 -14.49 33.64
CA ASN A 240 -31.89 -15.48 32.56
C ASN A 240 -33.01 -15.22 31.52
N PHE A 241 -32.78 -15.67 30.28
CA PHE A 241 -33.77 -16.21 29.32
C PHE A 241 -35.22 -15.63 29.31
N ARG A 242 -35.58 -14.87 28.25
CA ARG A 242 -36.47 -15.35 27.16
C ARG A 242 -36.80 -14.29 26.09
N ASP A 243 -37.04 -14.79 24.87
CA ASP A 243 -37.51 -14.03 23.71
C ASP A 243 -39.02 -13.72 23.72
N THR A 244 -39.40 -12.85 22.77
CA THR A 244 -40.71 -12.68 22.07
C THR A 244 -41.65 -11.52 22.48
N HIS A 245 -41.83 -10.63 21.50
CA HIS A 245 -43.03 -9.85 21.12
C HIS A 245 -44.08 -9.43 22.16
N SER A 246 -44.38 -8.13 22.24
CA SER A 246 -45.53 -7.53 21.50
C SER A 246 -45.71 -6.03 21.79
N ASP A 247 -46.60 -5.39 21.03
CA ASP A 247 -46.79 -3.94 20.92
C ASP A 247 -47.48 -3.24 22.12
N GLY A 248 -47.17 -1.95 22.30
CA GLY A 248 -48.23 -0.94 22.36
C GLY A 248 -48.59 -0.25 23.69
N ILE A 249 -48.61 1.09 23.61
CA ILE A 249 -49.58 2.00 24.28
C ILE A 249 -49.37 2.35 25.78
N ASN A 250 -48.67 3.47 25.99
CA ASN A 250 -49.09 4.68 26.73
C ASN A 250 -49.60 4.65 28.20
N LYS A 251 -48.99 5.57 28.98
CA LYS A 251 -49.51 6.43 30.08
C LYS A 251 -49.58 5.92 31.54
N CYS A 252 -48.79 6.63 32.36
CA CYS A 252 -49.13 7.29 33.65
C CYS A 252 -50.04 6.58 34.68
N GLY A 253 -49.53 6.43 35.90
CA GLY A 253 -50.37 6.39 37.12
C GLY A 253 -49.70 5.73 38.33
N ASP A 254 -49.68 6.41 39.47
CA ASP A 254 -49.29 5.85 40.78
C ASP A 254 -50.24 4.72 41.23
N GLY A 255 -49.74 3.71 41.97
CA GLY A 255 -50.66 2.68 42.48
C GLY A 255 -50.06 1.46 43.18
N LYS A 256 -49.55 1.65 44.40
CA LYS A 256 -49.36 0.66 45.47
C LYS A 256 -50.37 -0.53 45.54
N ILE A 257 -49.86 -1.67 46.07
CA ILE A 257 -50.50 -2.67 46.99
C ILE A 257 -50.98 -4.06 46.46
N GLN A 258 -50.27 -5.10 46.97
CA GLN A 258 -50.67 -6.45 47.48
C GLN A 258 -51.49 -7.48 46.66
N GLY A 259 -51.20 -8.76 46.98
CA GLY A 259 -52.14 -9.89 46.92
C GLY A 259 -51.85 -10.87 45.79
N GLU A 260 -51.00 -11.88 45.97
CA GLU A 260 -51.25 -13.20 46.61
C GLU A 260 -52.10 -14.19 45.78
N HIS A 261 -51.71 -15.47 45.90
CA HIS A 261 -52.49 -16.68 45.60
C HIS A 261 -52.79 -17.04 44.12
N ASN A 262 -52.83 -18.32 43.73
CA ASN A 262 -52.23 -19.55 44.28
C ASN A 262 -52.41 -20.70 43.26
N MET A 263 -51.50 -21.69 43.23
CA MET A 263 -51.75 -23.05 42.68
C MET A 263 -52.02 -23.16 41.14
N LYS A 264 -51.77 -24.28 40.46
CA LYS A 264 -51.55 -25.69 40.87
C LYS A 264 -50.82 -26.48 39.75
N THR A 265 -50.00 -27.47 40.13
CA THR A 265 -49.81 -28.85 39.55
C THR A 265 -50.12 -29.12 38.06
N SER A 266 -49.39 -29.96 37.30
CA SER A 266 -48.17 -30.81 37.49
C SER A 266 -47.75 -31.32 36.07
N ASP A 267 -46.88 -32.31 35.78
CA ASP A 267 -46.19 -33.37 36.55
C ASP A 267 -44.99 -33.99 35.76
N GLY A 268 -44.17 -34.83 36.42
CA GLY A 268 -43.27 -35.84 35.81
C GLY A 268 -41.95 -35.36 35.17
N CYS A 269 -40.77 -35.55 35.78
CA CYS A 269 -39.97 -36.81 35.88
C CYS A 269 -39.36 -37.29 34.53
N LYS A 270 -38.06 -37.60 34.36
CA LYS A 270 -36.86 -37.78 35.22
C LYS A 270 -35.59 -37.43 34.39
N GLU A 271 -34.49 -36.85 34.87
CA GLU A 271 -33.54 -37.16 35.97
C GLU A 271 -32.31 -38.04 35.55
N GLY A 272 -31.10 -37.55 35.84
CA GLY A 272 -29.82 -38.29 35.89
C GLY A 272 -28.83 -38.07 34.73
N ALA A 273 -27.51 -37.91 34.93
CA ALA A 273 -26.72 -37.64 36.16
C ALA A 273 -25.30 -37.11 35.80
N PHE A 274 -24.64 -36.46 36.76
CA PHE A 274 -23.23 -36.00 36.68
C PHE A 274 -22.20 -37.14 36.77
N VAL A 275 -21.03 -36.97 36.14
CA VAL A 275 -19.70 -37.38 36.66
C VAL A 275 -18.66 -36.30 36.27
N GLN A 276 -17.61 -36.15 37.08
CA GLN A 276 -16.54 -35.13 37.01
C GLN A 276 -15.15 -35.82 36.92
N ASP A 277 -14.09 -35.00 36.78
CA ASP A 277 -12.65 -35.29 36.94
C ASP A 277 -11.81 -35.84 35.76
N GLY A 278 -10.54 -35.41 35.72
CA GLY A 278 -9.45 -36.17 35.10
C GLY A 278 -8.49 -35.39 34.19
N SER A 279 -7.40 -34.85 34.75
CA SER A 279 -6.25 -34.30 34.00
C SER A 279 -5.31 -35.38 33.45
N HIS A 280 -4.69 -35.19 32.27
CA HIS A 280 -3.29 -35.58 31.98
C HIS A 280 -2.78 -35.02 30.63
N GLU A 281 -1.49 -34.68 30.57
CA GLU A 281 -0.73 -34.40 29.34
C GLU A 281 -0.28 -35.70 28.65
N MET A 282 -0.22 -35.73 27.31
CA MET A 282 0.99 -36.10 26.54
C MET A 282 0.82 -35.91 25.02
N ASN A 283 1.94 -35.75 24.31
CA ASN A 283 2.03 -35.52 22.87
C ASN A 283 1.56 -36.71 22.02
N ALA A 284 0.93 -36.45 20.86
CA ALA A 284 1.54 -36.66 19.53
C ALA A 284 0.54 -36.63 18.34
N THR A 285 0.94 -35.95 17.26
CA THR A 285 0.65 -36.24 15.84
C THR A 285 -0.79 -36.48 15.35
N GLY A 286 -1.25 -35.61 14.45
CA GLY A 286 -1.88 -36.04 13.20
C GLY A 286 -3.33 -35.61 12.94
N VAL A 287 -3.62 -35.36 11.66
CA VAL A 287 -4.95 -35.17 11.04
C VAL A 287 -5.67 -33.86 11.39
N SER A 288 -5.25 -32.76 10.74
CA SER A 288 -6.13 -31.64 10.43
C SER A 288 -7.03 -32.01 9.24
N SER A 289 -8.34 -32.12 9.44
CA SER A 289 -9.30 -32.27 8.33
C SER A 289 -9.49 -30.95 7.57
N THR A 290 -9.30 -31.01 6.26
CA THR A 290 -9.53 -29.91 5.31
C THR A 290 -11.02 -29.62 5.11
N ASN A 291 -11.37 -28.35 5.02
CA ASN A 291 -12.43 -27.78 4.16
C ASN A 291 -12.17 -26.26 4.07
N GLY A 292 -12.11 -25.59 2.92
CA GLY A 292 -12.38 -26.08 1.58
C GLY A 292 -13.21 -25.07 0.77
N TYR A 293 -12.70 -23.86 0.57
CA TYR A 293 -13.27 -22.91 -0.39
C TYR A 293 -12.16 -22.47 -1.35
N ALA A 294 -12.32 -22.86 -2.62
CA ALA A 294 -11.40 -22.53 -3.70
C ALA A 294 -12.10 -21.58 -4.67
N THR A 295 -11.46 -20.47 -5.00
CA THR A 295 -11.76 -19.66 -6.18
C THR A 295 -10.53 -19.69 -7.06
N GLY A 296 -10.61 -20.38 -8.20
CA GLY A 296 -9.51 -20.47 -9.15
C GLY A 296 -9.33 -19.17 -9.94
N GLY A 297 -8.08 -18.72 -10.05
CA GLY A 297 -7.63 -17.72 -11.02
C GLY A 297 -6.66 -18.38 -12.00
N VAL A 298 -6.84 -18.14 -13.30
CA VAL A 298 -6.26 -18.98 -14.37
C VAL A 298 -4.80 -18.64 -14.66
N SER A 299 -3.92 -19.63 -14.60
CA SER A 299 -2.58 -19.56 -15.20
C SER A 299 -2.64 -19.96 -16.68
N SER A 300 -2.50 -19.01 -17.60
CA SER A 300 -2.48 -19.28 -19.04
C SER A 300 -1.10 -19.79 -19.52
N THR A 301 -0.82 -21.07 -19.30
CA THR A 301 0.33 -21.75 -19.92
C THR A 301 -0.05 -22.26 -21.32
N ASN A 302 0.37 -21.56 -22.37
CA ASN A 302 0.32 -22.10 -23.73
C ASN A 302 1.48 -23.08 -23.94
N GLY A 303 1.14 -24.34 -24.19
CA GLY A 303 2.11 -25.44 -24.24
C GLY A 303 2.71 -25.71 -25.62
N TYR A 304 3.78 -26.50 -25.63
CA TYR A 304 4.23 -27.26 -26.80
C TYR A 304 4.33 -28.75 -26.48
N ALA A 305 4.26 -29.57 -27.52
CA ALA A 305 3.75 -30.94 -27.45
C ALA A 305 4.73 -31.98 -26.86
N THR A 306 4.12 -33.09 -26.43
CA THR A 306 4.72 -34.26 -25.78
C THR A 306 5.71 -35.05 -26.64
N GLY A 307 6.78 -35.55 -26.01
CA GLY A 307 7.64 -36.62 -26.54
C GLY A 307 8.53 -37.21 -25.46
N GLY A 308 8.06 -38.22 -24.73
CA GLY A 308 8.81 -38.81 -23.61
C GLY A 308 9.66 -40.03 -24.01
N VAL A 309 10.86 -40.16 -23.41
CA VAL A 309 11.58 -41.44 -23.21
C VAL A 309 12.28 -41.41 -21.83
N SER A 310 12.46 -42.60 -21.26
CA SER A 310 12.91 -42.92 -19.91
C SER A 310 14.35 -42.53 -19.53
N SER A 311 14.48 -42.10 -18.26
CA SER A 311 15.58 -42.33 -17.30
C SER A 311 16.83 -43.12 -17.73
N THR A 312 18.03 -42.65 -17.31
CA THR A 312 18.87 -43.43 -16.37
C THR A 312 20.02 -42.63 -15.73
N ASN A 313 20.38 -43.07 -14.52
CA ASN A 313 21.40 -42.58 -13.57
C ASN A 313 22.83 -42.33 -14.13
N GLY A 314 23.59 -41.45 -13.47
CA GLY A 314 25.06 -41.35 -13.63
C GLY A 314 25.75 -40.43 -12.61
N TYR A 315 26.06 -40.93 -11.40
CA TYR A 315 26.90 -40.24 -10.41
C TYR A 315 28.38 -40.15 -10.85
N THR A 316 29.09 -39.05 -10.52
CA THR A 316 30.44 -38.95 -9.87
C THR A 316 31.08 -37.58 -10.19
N THR A 317 31.16 -36.61 -9.26
CA THR A 317 32.14 -36.39 -8.15
C THR A 317 33.54 -35.87 -8.55
N GLY A 318 33.91 -34.69 -8.00
CA GLY A 318 35.26 -34.13 -7.94
C GLY A 318 35.49 -32.93 -8.87
N GLY A 319 35.93 -31.74 -8.45
CA GLY A 319 36.18 -31.20 -7.10
C GLY A 319 37.53 -30.48 -6.99
N VAL A 320 37.54 -29.28 -6.37
CA VAL A 320 38.71 -28.60 -5.73
C VAL A 320 39.77 -28.06 -6.75
N SER A 321 40.33 -26.84 -6.72
CA SER A 321 40.24 -25.64 -5.84
C SER A 321 40.91 -24.41 -6.49
N SER A 322 40.58 -23.20 -6.01
CA SER A 322 41.47 -22.01 -5.86
C SER A 322 42.11 -21.39 -7.14
N THR A 323 42.36 -20.07 -7.28
CA THR A 323 42.53 -19.00 -6.27
C THR A 323 42.36 -17.59 -6.89
N SER A 324 41.84 -16.65 -6.11
CA SER A 324 42.11 -15.19 -6.10
C SER A 324 42.41 -14.41 -7.41
N GLY A 325 41.46 -13.54 -7.78
CA GLY A 325 41.70 -12.09 -7.95
C GLY A 325 42.30 -11.58 -9.27
N TYR A 326 41.59 -10.66 -9.93
CA TYR A 326 41.94 -9.22 -9.99
C TYR A 326 40.81 -8.46 -10.70
N ALA A 327 40.60 -7.20 -10.35
CA ALA A 327 39.63 -6.34 -11.05
C ALA A 327 40.23 -5.83 -12.36
N THR A 328 39.51 -5.96 -13.47
CA THR A 328 39.86 -5.38 -14.77
C THR A 328 38.73 -4.51 -15.31
N THR A 329 39.03 -3.22 -15.42
CA THR A 329 38.32 -2.27 -16.28
C THR A 329 38.41 -2.72 -17.73
N VAL A 330 37.29 -2.98 -18.38
CA VAL A 330 37.25 -3.23 -19.83
C VAL A 330 37.18 -1.90 -20.56
N THR A 331 38.31 -1.48 -21.12
CA THR A 331 38.37 -0.42 -22.13
C THR A 331 37.81 -0.93 -23.46
N THR A 332 37.16 -0.03 -24.20
CA THR A 332 36.70 -0.28 -25.56
C THR A 332 37.85 -0.63 -26.50
N ASP A 333 37.72 -1.70 -27.27
CA ASP A 333 38.45 -1.86 -28.52
C ASP A 333 37.50 -2.32 -29.63
N SER A 334 37.77 -1.85 -30.85
CA SER A 334 36.89 -2.01 -32.01
C SER A 334 37.38 -3.11 -32.96
N THR A 335 36.49 -3.60 -33.83
CA THR A 335 36.69 -4.66 -34.86
C THR A 335 36.80 -6.07 -34.25
N GLN A 336 35.96 -7.06 -34.58
CA GLN A 336 35.43 -7.44 -35.90
C GLN A 336 34.00 -7.99 -35.80
N CYS A 337 33.21 -7.81 -36.86
CA CYS A 337 31.93 -8.51 -37.02
C CYS A 337 32.20 -9.97 -37.41
N HIS A 338 31.83 -10.91 -36.55
CA HIS A 338 31.62 -12.30 -36.96
C HIS A 338 30.13 -12.61 -36.95
N GLU A 339 29.55 -12.77 -38.14
CA GLU A 339 28.31 -13.51 -38.32
C GLU A 339 28.56 -14.95 -37.85
N GLN A 340 28.15 -15.27 -36.63
CA GLN A 340 28.22 -16.64 -36.14
C GLN A 340 26.94 -17.37 -36.54
N SER A 341 27.11 -18.29 -37.49
CA SER A 341 26.05 -19.15 -38.02
C SER A 341 25.23 -19.80 -36.91
N CYS A 342 23.90 -19.83 -37.09
CA CYS A 342 22.97 -20.58 -36.23
C CYS A 342 23.37 -22.06 -36.18
N GLY A 343 24.12 -22.45 -35.16
CA GLY A 343 24.55 -23.83 -34.92
C GLY A 343 23.44 -24.64 -34.28
N ALA A 344 23.13 -25.80 -34.84
CA ALA A 344 22.13 -26.70 -34.28
C ALA A 344 22.59 -27.26 -32.93
N GLY A 345 21.79 -27.05 -31.88
CA GLY A 345 22.06 -27.57 -30.52
C GLY A 345 21.66 -26.65 -29.37
N SER A 346 20.51 -25.97 -29.45
CA SER A 346 19.99 -25.13 -28.36
C SER A 346 19.14 -25.96 -27.38
N ASP A 347 19.73 -26.97 -26.75
CA ASP A 347 19.08 -27.65 -25.64
C ASP A 347 18.86 -26.63 -24.50
N PHE A 348 17.71 -26.69 -23.84
CA PHE A 348 17.41 -25.83 -22.70
C PHE A 348 18.30 -26.19 -21.51
N THR A 349 18.81 -25.19 -20.77
CA THR A 349 19.66 -25.39 -19.58
C THR A 349 19.06 -24.78 -18.31
N ALA A 350 19.31 -25.43 -17.17
CA ALA A 350 19.02 -24.92 -15.84
C ALA A 350 20.24 -24.22 -15.20
N ASN A 351 21.42 -24.27 -15.84
CA ASN A 351 22.61 -23.54 -15.42
C ASN A 351 22.67 -22.20 -16.15
N ILE A 352 22.67 -21.09 -15.40
CA ILE A 352 22.70 -19.75 -15.99
C ILE A 352 24.02 -19.46 -16.72
N GLU A 353 25.14 -20.07 -16.31
CA GLU A 353 26.45 -19.90 -16.95
C GLU A 353 26.53 -20.54 -18.34
N GLU A 354 25.65 -21.50 -18.63
CA GLU A 354 25.52 -22.17 -19.93
C GLU A 354 24.45 -21.53 -20.83
N ALA A 355 23.68 -20.58 -20.30
CA ALA A 355 22.55 -19.98 -21.02
C ALA A 355 23.03 -19.15 -22.23
N GLN A 356 22.29 -19.31 -23.33
CA GLN A 356 22.53 -18.65 -24.61
C GLN A 356 21.31 -17.84 -25.02
N ILE A 357 21.55 -16.74 -25.73
CA ILE A 357 20.49 -15.93 -26.31
C ILE A 357 19.93 -16.67 -27.54
N VAL A 358 18.64 -17.01 -27.48
CA VAL A 358 17.90 -17.68 -28.57
C VAL A 358 16.90 -16.77 -29.27
N GLN A 359 16.57 -15.63 -28.66
CA GLN A 359 15.71 -14.61 -29.25
C GLN A 359 16.22 -13.22 -28.89
N GLU A 360 16.16 -12.28 -29.84
CA GLU A 360 16.41 -10.86 -29.59
C GLU A 360 15.32 -10.03 -30.28
N TYR A 361 14.88 -8.95 -29.63
CA TYR A 361 14.00 -7.95 -30.25
C TYR A 361 14.40 -6.55 -29.80
N THR A 362 14.46 -5.59 -30.72
CA THR A 362 14.77 -4.19 -30.39
C THR A 362 13.52 -3.33 -30.53
N HIS A 363 13.09 -2.78 -29.40
CA HIS A 363 12.03 -1.79 -29.31
C HIS A 363 12.55 -0.39 -29.59
N GLU A 364 11.72 0.44 -30.21
CA GLU A 364 11.96 1.86 -30.49
C GLU A 364 10.96 2.70 -29.71
N LEU A 365 11.40 3.44 -28.70
CA LEU A 365 10.53 4.15 -27.75
C LEU A 365 10.65 5.68 -27.91
N ARG A 366 9.51 6.35 -28.08
CA ARG A 366 9.36 7.80 -27.97
C ARG A 366 8.84 8.15 -26.57
N ILE A 367 9.76 8.41 -25.64
CA ILE A 367 9.42 8.64 -24.22
C ILE A 367 8.77 10.01 -23.97
N ASN A 368 9.24 11.08 -24.63
CA ASN A 368 8.66 12.41 -24.49
C ASN A 368 8.46 13.10 -25.84
N GLU A 369 7.21 13.37 -26.20
CA GLU A 369 6.89 14.00 -27.49
C GLU A 369 7.16 15.51 -27.52
N LYS A 370 7.24 16.17 -26.36
CA LYS A 370 7.41 17.63 -26.22
C LYS A 370 8.86 18.07 -26.45
N ILE A 371 9.82 17.16 -26.24
CA ILE A 371 11.25 17.42 -26.44
C ILE A 371 11.67 16.87 -27.81
N LYS A 372 12.30 17.70 -28.64
CA LYS A 372 12.85 17.33 -29.95
C LYS A 372 14.35 17.58 -30.00
N MET A 373 15.08 16.77 -30.76
CA MET A 373 16.49 17.01 -31.10
C MET A 373 16.59 17.47 -32.55
N ASN A 374 17.06 18.69 -32.79
CA ASN A 374 17.14 19.29 -34.14
C ASN A 374 15.81 19.22 -34.93
N ASN A 375 14.68 19.43 -34.23
CA ASN A 375 13.30 19.28 -34.72
C ASN A 375 12.83 17.84 -35.03
N SER A 376 13.69 16.83 -34.86
CA SER A 376 13.33 15.41 -34.96
C SER A 376 12.90 14.83 -33.62
N ASP A 377 12.13 13.74 -33.68
CA ASP A 377 11.82 12.92 -32.50
C ASP A 377 13.08 12.28 -31.90
N ILE A 378 13.02 12.02 -30.60
CA ILE A 378 14.04 11.30 -29.86
C ILE A 378 13.52 9.87 -29.67
N ILE A 379 14.12 8.92 -30.38
CA ILE A 379 13.73 7.50 -30.40
C ILE A 379 14.83 6.70 -29.69
N ILE A 380 14.54 6.26 -28.46
CA ILE A 380 15.46 5.45 -27.66
C ILE A 380 15.27 3.99 -28.04
N LYS A 381 16.36 3.29 -28.39
CA LYS A 381 16.32 1.87 -28.74
C LYS A 381 16.62 1.01 -27.52
N ILE A 382 15.81 -0.01 -27.24
CA ILE A 382 16.04 -0.95 -26.14
C ILE A 382 15.87 -2.38 -26.65
N ARG A 383 16.89 -3.20 -26.48
CA ARG A 383 16.86 -4.62 -26.79
C ARG A 383 16.37 -5.44 -25.61
N GLU A 384 15.45 -6.34 -25.90
CA GLU A 384 15.08 -7.47 -25.05
C GLU A 384 15.70 -8.75 -25.60
N ILE A 385 16.04 -9.68 -24.70
CA ILE A 385 16.66 -10.96 -25.05
C ILE A 385 15.90 -12.12 -24.38
N GLY A 386 15.71 -13.21 -25.11
CA GLY A 386 15.20 -14.48 -24.60
C GLY A 386 16.33 -15.50 -24.53
N LEU A 387 16.46 -16.17 -23.38
CA LEU A 387 17.47 -17.19 -23.13
C LEU A 387 16.88 -18.61 -23.24
N ASN A 388 17.68 -19.62 -23.60
CA ASN A 388 17.31 -21.04 -23.46
C ASN A 388 17.38 -21.53 -21.99
N TYR A 389 17.03 -20.67 -21.04
CA TYR A 389 17.12 -20.92 -19.61
C TYR A 389 15.73 -21.26 -19.03
N TYR A 390 15.65 -22.28 -18.18
CA TYR A 390 14.40 -22.72 -17.54
C TYR A 390 14.48 -22.89 -16.02
N GLY A 391 15.56 -22.40 -15.39
CA GLY A 391 15.67 -22.35 -13.93
C GLY A 391 14.84 -21.22 -13.30
N ASN A 392 14.89 -21.12 -11.97
CA ASN A 392 14.14 -20.09 -11.24
C ASN A 392 14.65 -18.69 -11.57
N CYS A 393 13.86 -17.96 -12.38
CA CYS A 393 14.17 -16.60 -12.83
C CYS A 393 14.06 -15.54 -11.73
N LEU A 394 13.36 -15.87 -10.63
CA LEU A 394 13.33 -15.11 -9.37
C LEU A 394 14.23 -15.86 -8.40
N GLY A 395 15.34 -15.23 -8.00
CA GLY A 395 16.45 -15.87 -7.31
C GLY A 395 16.21 -16.15 -5.82
N GLU A 396 15.18 -16.94 -5.47
CA GLU A 396 14.83 -17.29 -4.07
C GLU A 396 15.97 -17.88 -3.25
N ASN A 397 16.97 -18.48 -3.90
CA ASN A 397 18.18 -19.04 -3.25
C ASN A 397 19.50 -18.45 -3.75
N GLU A 398 19.54 -17.82 -4.93
CA GLU A 398 20.74 -17.22 -5.53
C GLU A 398 20.38 -15.98 -6.36
N VAL A 399 20.53 -14.80 -5.77
CA VAL A 399 20.13 -13.50 -6.38
C VAL A 399 20.86 -13.20 -7.71
N LYS A 400 22.02 -13.83 -7.95
CA LYS A 400 22.75 -13.70 -9.23
C LYS A 400 21.99 -14.29 -10.43
N ASN A 401 21.05 -15.20 -10.20
CA ASN A 401 20.29 -15.88 -11.24
C ASN A 401 19.02 -15.09 -11.64
N ASP A 402 18.80 -13.91 -11.05
CA ASP A 402 17.72 -12.99 -11.43
C ASP A 402 17.96 -12.46 -12.86
N ILE A 403 17.20 -12.99 -13.82
CA ILE A 403 17.25 -12.56 -15.23
C ILE A 403 16.08 -11.65 -15.60
N THR A 404 15.27 -11.19 -14.64
CA THR A 404 14.09 -10.35 -14.93
C THR A 404 14.43 -9.05 -15.65
N GLY A 405 15.66 -8.54 -15.43
CA GLY A 405 16.19 -7.33 -16.05
C GLY A 405 16.42 -7.39 -17.57
N ILE A 406 16.25 -8.55 -18.23
CA ILE A 406 16.41 -8.66 -19.69
C ILE A 406 15.22 -8.07 -20.49
N ASN A 407 14.10 -7.78 -19.83
CA ASN A 407 12.89 -7.23 -20.42
C ASN A 407 12.64 -5.77 -20.00
N ILE A 408 11.76 -5.08 -20.74
CA ILE A 408 11.19 -3.79 -20.36
C ILE A 408 10.00 -4.03 -19.41
N TRP A 409 9.94 -3.29 -18.31
CA TRP A 409 8.86 -3.34 -17.31
C TRP A 409 8.10 -2.02 -17.24
N GLU A 410 6.82 -2.05 -16.85
CA GLU A 410 5.91 -0.89 -16.86
C GLU A 410 6.46 0.28 -16.03
N SER A 411 6.94 -0.02 -14.82
CA SER A 411 7.50 0.98 -13.90
C SER A 411 8.71 1.71 -14.49
N SER A 412 9.50 1.07 -15.37
CA SER A 412 10.65 1.72 -16.00
C SER A 412 10.23 2.68 -17.13
N ILE A 413 9.14 2.36 -17.85
CA ILE A 413 8.50 3.28 -18.81
C ILE A 413 7.96 4.51 -18.07
N ILE A 414 7.22 4.31 -16.97
CA ILE A 414 6.64 5.38 -16.16
C ILE A 414 7.73 6.28 -15.56
N LEU A 415 8.79 5.70 -14.99
CA LEU A 415 9.95 6.45 -14.47
C LEU A 415 10.63 7.27 -15.58
N SER A 416 10.81 6.69 -16.76
CA SER A 416 11.43 7.36 -17.92
C SER A 416 10.61 8.57 -18.38
N LYS A 417 9.29 8.40 -18.51
CA LYS A 417 8.37 9.49 -18.82
C LYS A 417 8.42 10.57 -17.72
N TRP A 418 8.39 10.18 -16.44
CA TRP A 418 8.44 11.11 -15.31
C TRP A 418 9.70 11.98 -15.29
N ILE A 419 10.88 11.36 -15.40
CA ILE A 419 12.17 12.08 -15.45
C ILE A 419 12.20 13.05 -16.64
N SER A 420 11.72 12.62 -17.81
CA SER A 420 11.70 13.45 -19.02
C SER A 420 10.81 14.70 -18.88
N ASP A 421 9.66 14.59 -18.21
CA ASP A 421 8.77 15.73 -17.96
C ASP A 421 9.31 16.65 -16.86
N LEU A 422 9.89 16.12 -15.78
CA LEU A 422 10.58 16.94 -14.77
C LEU A 422 11.72 17.78 -15.37
N LEU A 423 12.44 17.21 -16.34
CA LEU A 423 13.45 17.89 -17.14
C LEU A 423 12.83 18.95 -18.06
N TYR A 424 11.79 18.61 -18.83
CA TYR A 424 11.09 19.55 -19.72
C TYR A 424 10.59 20.79 -18.97
N GLU A 425 9.98 20.57 -17.81
CA GLU A 425 9.45 21.62 -16.92
C GLU A 425 10.52 22.35 -16.12
N LYS A 426 11.80 21.94 -16.25
CA LYS A 426 12.96 22.48 -15.52
C LYS A 426 12.82 22.44 -14.00
N LYS A 427 12.06 21.46 -13.49
CA LYS A 427 11.91 21.19 -12.05
C LYS A 427 13.16 20.52 -11.44
N ILE A 428 14.04 19.98 -12.28
CA ILE A 428 15.26 19.29 -11.87
C ILE A 428 16.43 19.55 -12.85
N ILE A 429 17.65 19.49 -12.34
CA ILE A 429 18.89 19.65 -13.09
C ILE A 429 19.86 18.53 -12.67
N PHE A 430 20.25 17.67 -13.61
CA PHE A 430 21.24 16.60 -13.40
C PHE A 430 22.66 16.96 -13.87
N ASN A 431 22.87 18.17 -14.41
CA ASN A 431 24.18 18.65 -14.85
C ASN A 431 25.23 18.57 -13.71
N ASN A 432 26.38 17.94 -13.99
CA ASN A 432 27.49 17.79 -13.05
C ASN A 432 27.12 17.00 -11.78
N LYS A 433 26.03 16.22 -11.81
CA LYS A 433 25.52 15.44 -10.67
C LYS A 433 25.90 13.98 -10.79
N ASN A 434 26.21 13.35 -9.67
CA ASN A 434 26.40 11.91 -9.60
C ASN A 434 25.01 11.27 -9.49
N VAL A 435 24.67 10.41 -10.46
CA VAL A 435 23.39 9.71 -10.54
C VAL A 435 23.66 8.21 -10.53
N LEU A 436 22.88 7.45 -9.76
CA LEU A 436 22.90 5.99 -9.77
C LEU A 436 21.50 5.46 -10.11
N GLU A 437 21.38 4.60 -11.11
CA GLU A 437 20.24 3.69 -11.22
C GLU A 437 20.59 2.36 -10.55
N VAL A 438 19.75 1.95 -9.60
CA VAL A 438 19.78 0.59 -9.00
C VAL A 438 18.73 -0.28 -9.69
N GLY A 439 19.02 -1.57 -9.85
CA GLY A 439 18.10 -2.53 -10.49
C GLY A 439 17.65 -2.07 -11.89
N ALA A 440 18.60 -1.62 -12.70
CA ALA A 440 18.32 -0.90 -13.94
C ALA A 440 17.64 -1.75 -15.01
N GLY A 441 17.72 -3.09 -14.92
CA GLY A 441 17.17 -3.99 -15.92
C GLY A 441 17.71 -3.69 -17.31
N CYS A 442 16.84 -3.30 -18.24
CA CYS A 442 17.24 -2.93 -19.61
C CYS A 442 17.94 -1.55 -19.74
N GLY A 443 17.97 -0.73 -18.67
CA GLY A 443 18.63 0.58 -18.64
C GLY A 443 17.84 1.75 -19.25
N LEU A 444 16.54 1.57 -19.50
CA LEU A 444 15.69 2.55 -20.19
C LEU A 444 15.59 3.90 -19.46
N ALA A 445 15.48 3.93 -18.13
CA ALA A 445 15.35 5.18 -17.38
C ALA A 445 16.68 5.94 -17.28
N SER A 446 17.80 5.26 -17.06
CA SER A 446 19.15 5.83 -17.23
C SER A 446 19.37 6.48 -18.59
N LEU A 447 19.06 5.77 -19.68
CA LEU A 447 19.21 6.30 -21.03
C LEU A 447 18.31 7.53 -21.26
N SER A 448 17.06 7.45 -20.82
CA SER A 448 16.11 8.57 -20.88
C SER A 448 16.64 9.79 -20.11
N LEU A 449 17.07 9.62 -18.86
CA LEU A 449 17.65 10.68 -18.03
C LEU A 449 18.82 11.34 -18.73
N PHE A 450 19.79 10.55 -19.21
CA PHE A 450 21.00 11.07 -19.82
C PHE A 450 20.71 11.83 -21.12
N ILE A 451 19.88 11.26 -21.99
CA ILE A 451 19.53 11.85 -23.29
C ILE A 451 18.75 13.15 -23.08
N TYR A 452 17.65 13.13 -22.31
CA TYR A 452 16.82 14.32 -22.12
C TYR A 452 17.51 15.41 -21.31
N SER A 453 18.31 15.07 -20.29
CA SER A 453 18.99 16.09 -19.48
C SER A 453 19.94 16.94 -20.32
N ASN A 454 20.71 16.31 -21.21
CA ASN A 454 21.66 17.02 -22.05
C ASN A 454 21.01 17.79 -23.20
N ILE A 455 19.91 17.28 -23.77
CA ILE A 455 19.15 17.97 -24.83
C ILE A 455 18.44 19.22 -24.29
N VAL A 456 17.76 19.12 -23.14
CA VAL A 456 17.02 20.24 -22.55
C VAL A 456 17.96 21.34 -22.05
N HIS A 457 19.05 20.98 -21.37
CA HIS A 457 20.02 21.94 -20.84
C HIS A 457 21.08 22.40 -21.86
N LYS A 458 21.14 21.77 -23.04
CA LYS A 458 22.09 22.06 -24.13
C LYS A 458 23.55 21.95 -23.68
N ASN A 459 23.87 20.86 -22.98
CA ASN A 459 25.19 20.64 -22.38
C ASN A 459 26.25 20.42 -23.45
N LYS A 460 27.14 21.39 -23.64
CA LYS A 460 28.18 21.36 -24.69
C LYS A 460 29.56 20.96 -24.18
N ASN A 461 29.88 21.17 -22.91
CA ASN A 461 31.17 20.81 -22.33
C ASN A 461 31.07 19.47 -21.58
N ASN A 462 32.16 18.69 -21.55
CA ASN A 462 32.15 17.41 -20.85
C ASN A 462 32.00 17.53 -19.32
N SER A 463 32.32 18.71 -18.76
CA SER A 463 32.07 19.05 -17.37
C SER A 463 30.58 19.10 -17.01
N ASP A 464 29.72 19.29 -18.00
CA ASP A 464 28.32 19.71 -17.78
C ASP A 464 27.34 18.52 -17.79
N LEU A 465 27.83 17.31 -18.12
CA LEU A 465 27.02 16.09 -18.15
C LEU A 465 26.78 15.51 -16.75
N PRO A 466 25.67 14.76 -16.55
CA PRO A 466 25.53 13.89 -15.37
C PRO A 466 26.60 12.80 -15.37
N ASN A 467 27.14 12.46 -14.21
CA ASN A 467 27.96 11.26 -14.02
C ASN A 467 27.03 10.11 -13.65
N LEU A 468 26.65 9.29 -14.63
CA LEU A 468 25.63 8.26 -14.51
C LEU A 468 26.27 6.89 -14.26
N VAL A 469 25.83 6.23 -13.19
CA VAL A 469 26.11 4.83 -12.90
C VAL A 469 24.83 4.04 -13.13
N ILE A 470 24.90 3.02 -13.98
CA ILE A 470 23.80 2.09 -14.27
C ILE A 470 24.17 0.75 -13.63
N SER A 471 23.35 0.25 -12.71
CA SER A 471 23.70 -0.93 -11.94
C SER A 471 22.59 -1.97 -11.86
N ASP A 472 23.04 -3.22 -11.81
CA ASP A 472 22.23 -4.42 -11.70
C ASP A 472 23.10 -5.53 -11.06
N ILE A 473 22.51 -6.68 -10.72
CA ILE A 473 23.23 -7.81 -10.11
C ILE A 473 23.58 -8.91 -11.11
N ASN A 474 22.83 -9.05 -12.21
CA ASN A 474 23.02 -10.14 -13.17
C ASN A 474 23.93 -9.75 -14.35
N LEU A 475 24.82 -10.65 -14.75
CA LEU A 475 25.80 -10.38 -15.82
C LEU A 475 25.18 -10.31 -17.22
N PHE A 476 24.14 -11.09 -17.54
CA PHE A 476 23.41 -10.94 -18.81
C PHE A 476 22.68 -9.61 -18.87
N THR A 477 22.04 -9.19 -17.77
CA THR A 477 21.43 -7.86 -17.66
C THR A 477 22.46 -6.75 -17.89
N LEU A 478 23.62 -6.80 -17.22
CA LEU A 478 24.71 -5.81 -17.40
C LEU A 478 25.27 -5.79 -18.83
N HIS A 479 25.43 -6.95 -19.48
CA HIS A 479 25.79 -7.01 -20.90
C HIS A 479 24.70 -6.44 -21.81
N ASN A 480 23.42 -6.65 -21.49
CA ASN A 480 22.31 -6.10 -22.26
C ASN A 480 22.19 -4.57 -22.07
N ILE A 481 22.43 -4.03 -20.87
CA ILE A 481 22.57 -2.58 -20.64
C ILE A 481 23.69 -2.01 -21.51
N SER A 482 24.85 -2.69 -21.58
CA SER A 482 25.99 -2.25 -22.42
C SER A 482 25.63 -2.22 -23.90
N HIS A 483 24.92 -3.24 -24.38
CA HIS A 483 24.36 -3.26 -25.73
C HIS A 483 23.38 -2.10 -25.96
N ASN A 484 22.44 -1.88 -25.04
CA ASN A 484 21.43 -0.83 -25.10
C ASN A 484 22.04 0.58 -25.10
N VAL A 485 23.11 0.81 -24.33
CA VAL A 485 23.88 2.05 -24.40
C VAL A 485 24.55 2.21 -25.78
N ASN A 486 25.16 1.16 -26.32
CA ASN A 486 25.86 1.24 -27.60
C ASN A 486 24.94 1.40 -28.83
N ILE A 487 23.75 0.79 -28.88
CA ILE A 487 22.80 1.03 -30.00
C ILE A 487 22.27 2.48 -30.03
N ASN A 488 22.25 3.16 -28.87
CA ASN A 488 21.94 4.58 -28.77
C ASN A 488 23.15 5.52 -28.96
N ARG A 489 24.35 4.99 -29.27
CA ARG A 489 25.59 5.77 -29.52
C ARG A 489 25.40 6.93 -30.49
N HIS A 490 24.50 6.80 -31.47
CA HIS A 490 24.20 7.86 -32.43
C HIS A 490 23.55 9.09 -31.76
N LEU A 491 22.57 8.91 -30.86
CA LEU A 491 21.99 10.00 -30.06
C LEU A 491 23.02 10.58 -29.09
N LEU A 492 23.72 9.70 -28.37
CA LEU A 492 24.69 10.09 -27.33
C LEU A 492 25.88 10.86 -27.92
N GLY A 493 26.37 10.45 -29.10
CA GLY A 493 27.44 11.13 -29.83
C GLY A 493 27.02 12.47 -30.43
N HIS A 494 25.74 12.63 -30.84
CA HIS A 494 25.20 13.92 -31.25
C HIS A 494 25.08 14.92 -30.08
N ILE A 495 24.89 14.42 -28.86
CA ILE A 495 24.86 15.21 -27.64
C ILE A 495 26.28 15.67 -27.25
N ASN A 496 27.21 14.74 -27.10
CA ASN A 496 28.60 15.04 -26.73
C ASN A 496 29.54 13.93 -27.20
N SER A 497 30.67 14.26 -27.84
CA SER A 497 31.60 13.25 -28.37
C SER A 497 32.35 12.43 -27.31
N LEU A 498 32.28 12.82 -26.03
CA LEU A 498 32.96 12.19 -24.90
C LEU A 498 32.00 11.53 -23.88
N TRP A 499 30.73 11.34 -24.26
CA TRP A 499 29.67 10.78 -23.40
C TRP A 499 30.05 9.48 -22.67
N GLU A 500 30.90 8.65 -23.27
CA GLU A 500 31.38 7.37 -22.71
C GLU A 500 32.08 7.54 -21.36
N ASN A 501 32.71 8.68 -21.09
CA ASN A 501 33.38 8.96 -19.82
C ASN A 501 32.39 9.22 -18.66
N ASN A 502 31.12 9.45 -18.98
CA ASN A 502 30.09 9.89 -18.06
C ASN A 502 29.00 8.82 -17.83
N ILE A 503 29.09 7.66 -18.48
CA ILE A 503 28.22 6.50 -18.23
C ILE A 503 29.08 5.33 -17.78
N ARG A 504 28.80 4.77 -16.60
CA ARG A 504 29.46 3.59 -16.05
C ARG A 504 28.44 2.50 -15.77
N ILE A 505 28.64 1.33 -16.35
CA ILE A 505 27.84 0.13 -16.03
C ILE A 505 28.62 -0.69 -15.00
N CYS A 506 27.98 -1.13 -13.92
CA CYS A 506 28.64 -1.96 -12.92
C CYS A 506 27.70 -2.88 -12.13
N ASN A 507 28.26 -4.01 -11.69
CA ASN A 507 27.59 -4.91 -10.76
C ASN A 507 27.48 -4.27 -9.37
N ILE A 508 26.27 -4.16 -8.83
CA ILE A 508 26.02 -3.74 -7.44
C ILE A 508 25.03 -4.73 -6.81
N ASP A 509 25.52 -5.49 -5.84
CA ASP A 509 24.74 -6.38 -4.98
C ASP A 509 24.37 -5.61 -3.71
N TRP A 510 23.08 -5.34 -3.52
CA TRP A 510 22.59 -4.53 -2.39
C TRP A 510 22.93 -5.15 -1.03
N THR A 511 23.10 -6.48 -0.97
CA THR A 511 23.45 -7.23 0.25
C THR A 511 24.95 -7.14 0.60
N ASN A 512 25.79 -6.71 -0.36
CA ASN A 512 27.25 -6.75 -0.24
C ASN A 512 27.90 -5.41 -0.60
N GLU A 513 28.15 -4.59 0.42
CA GLU A 513 28.79 -3.26 0.34
C GLU A 513 30.19 -3.27 -0.31
N ASN A 514 30.84 -4.44 -0.44
CA ASN A 514 32.11 -4.54 -1.18
C ASN A 514 31.94 -4.37 -2.70
N THR A 515 30.72 -4.53 -3.23
CA THR A 515 30.39 -4.24 -4.63
C THR A 515 30.16 -2.75 -4.89
N TYR A 516 29.90 -1.96 -3.84
CA TYR A 516 29.60 -0.53 -4.00
C TYR A 516 30.85 0.22 -4.48
N LEU A 517 30.65 1.18 -5.39
CA LEU A 517 31.76 1.94 -5.97
C LEU A 517 32.54 2.73 -4.91
N LYS A 518 33.87 2.65 -4.96
CA LYS A 518 34.80 3.37 -4.07
C LYS A 518 35.81 4.18 -4.87
N ASN A 519 36.18 5.35 -4.36
CA ASN A 519 37.23 6.22 -4.89
C ASN A 519 38.29 6.44 -3.80
N LYS A 520 39.52 5.95 -4.02
CA LYS A 520 40.62 6.02 -3.02
C LYS A 520 40.21 5.52 -1.62
N ASN A 521 39.42 4.45 -1.58
CA ASN A 521 38.80 3.78 -0.42
C ASN A 521 37.51 4.41 0.13
N ASP A 522 37.18 5.67 -0.20
CA ASP A 522 35.91 6.28 0.21
C ASP A 522 34.75 5.79 -0.67
N LEU A 523 33.57 5.54 -0.09
CA LEU A 523 32.36 5.22 -0.85
C LEU A 523 31.95 6.37 -1.77
N VAL A 524 31.65 6.07 -3.03
CA VAL A 524 31.07 7.03 -3.96
C VAL A 524 29.65 7.34 -3.52
N THR A 525 29.34 8.63 -3.43
CA THR A 525 27.99 9.11 -3.08
C THR A 525 27.34 9.86 -4.24
N TYR A 526 26.01 9.73 -4.31
CA TYR A 526 25.18 10.19 -5.42
C TYR A 526 24.28 11.35 -4.98
N ASP A 527 24.17 12.37 -5.83
CA ASP A 527 23.19 13.45 -5.65
C ASP A 527 21.76 12.93 -5.92
N PHE A 528 21.66 11.96 -6.84
CA PHE A 528 20.42 11.30 -7.20
C PHE A 528 20.57 9.80 -7.24
N ILE A 529 19.59 9.08 -6.71
CA ILE A 529 19.39 7.66 -7.02
C ILE A 529 18.04 7.53 -7.74
N ILE A 530 17.95 6.66 -8.73
CA ILE A 530 16.71 6.31 -9.42
C ILE A 530 16.52 4.79 -9.43
N GLY A 531 15.28 4.32 -9.60
CA GLY A 531 15.00 2.92 -9.88
C GLY A 531 13.50 2.66 -10.05
N SER A 532 13.16 1.48 -10.56
CA SER A 532 11.77 1.10 -10.87
C SER A 532 11.50 -0.36 -10.51
N ASP A 533 10.39 -0.63 -9.82
CA ASP A 533 9.93 -1.97 -9.39
C ASP A 533 10.98 -2.83 -8.66
N LEU A 534 11.84 -2.17 -7.86
CA LEU A 534 12.96 -2.76 -7.11
C LEU A 534 12.54 -3.76 -6.02
N ILE A 535 11.26 -3.75 -5.64
CA ILE A 535 10.75 -4.51 -4.50
C ILE A 535 9.73 -5.51 -5.04
N TYR A 536 10.13 -6.77 -5.09
CA TYR A 536 9.29 -7.93 -5.41
C TYR A 536 9.14 -8.90 -4.23
N ASP A 537 10.06 -8.83 -3.25
CA ASP A 537 10.04 -9.56 -1.98
C ASP A 537 10.45 -8.59 -0.86
N LYS A 538 9.72 -8.62 0.28
CA LYS A 538 10.06 -7.88 1.50
C LYS A 538 11.49 -8.13 2.00
N ASN A 539 12.10 -9.25 1.68
CA ASN A 539 13.47 -9.60 2.09
C ASN A 539 14.54 -8.67 1.48
N VAL A 540 14.30 -8.05 0.32
CA VAL A 540 15.27 -7.12 -0.31
C VAL A 540 15.27 -5.72 0.33
N VAL A 541 14.19 -5.40 1.06
CA VAL A 541 13.91 -4.05 1.59
C VAL A 541 14.99 -3.54 2.54
N PRO A 542 15.50 -4.31 3.54
CA PRO A 542 16.56 -3.83 4.43
C PRO A 542 17.86 -3.52 3.69
N SER A 543 18.23 -4.31 2.68
CA SER A 543 19.43 -4.10 1.87
C SER A 543 19.32 -2.87 0.98
N LEU A 544 18.14 -2.61 0.39
CA LEU A 544 17.89 -1.39 -0.37
C LEU A 544 17.96 -0.15 0.53
N ILE A 545 17.41 -0.20 1.74
CA ILE A 545 17.53 0.89 2.74
C ILE A 545 19.00 1.11 3.13
N HIS A 546 19.79 0.04 3.33
CA HIS A 546 21.23 0.15 3.60
C HIS A 546 21.99 0.83 2.45
N LEU A 547 21.69 0.47 1.20
CA LEU A 547 22.29 1.10 0.02
C LEU A 547 21.98 2.59 -0.04
N LEU A 548 20.72 2.98 0.12
CA LEU A 548 20.30 4.39 0.12
C LEU A 548 20.98 5.17 1.26
N ASN A 549 21.06 4.58 2.46
CA ASN A 549 21.75 5.18 3.60
C ASN A 549 23.27 5.29 3.42
N SER A 550 23.89 4.37 2.69
CA SER A 550 25.34 4.35 2.50
C SER A 550 25.80 5.24 1.34
N THR A 551 24.95 5.41 0.33
CA THR A 551 25.37 6.00 -0.96
C THR A 551 24.63 7.26 -1.39
N LEU A 552 23.41 7.56 -0.89
CA LEU A 552 22.75 8.83 -1.22
C LEU A 552 23.34 9.97 -0.38
N LYS A 553 23.71 11.09 -1.02
CA LYS A 553 24.20 12.29 -0.32
C LYS A 553 23.14 12.84 0.64
N LYS A 554 23.58 13.64 1.62
CA LYS A 554 22.68 14.53 2.36
C LYS A 554 22.05 15.52 1.38
N ASP A 555 20.76 15.79 1.55
CA ASP A 555 19.92 16.53 0.60
C ASP A 555 19.85 15.90 -0.82
N GLY A 556 20.36 14.67 -0.97
CA GLY A 556 20.22 13.86 -2.18
C GLY A 556 18.81 13.33 -2.33
N ILE A 557 18.40 13.10 -3.57
CA ILE A 557 17.02 12.74 -3.91
C ILE A 557 16.96 11.34 -4.52
N PHE A 558 16.07 10.50 -3.99
CA PHE A 558 15.75 9.21 -4.58
C PHE A 558 14.40 9.31 -5.31
N PHE A 559 14.38 8.98 -6.61
CA PHE A 559 13.17 8.85 -7.41
C PHE A 559 12.86 7.38 -7.63
N TYR A 560 11.63 6.97 -7.32
CA TYR A 560 11.21 5.58 -7.42
C TYR A 560 9.81 5.46 -8.01
N VAL A 561 9.58 4.43 -8.81
CA VAL A 561 8.25 4.06 -9.31
C VAL A 561 8.04 2.58 -9.03
N CYS A 562 6.93 2.23 -8.43
CA CYS A 562 6.58 0.83 -8.18
C CYS A 562 5.07 0.59 -8.22
N LYS A 563 4.71 -0.69 -8.28
CA LYS A 563 3.34 -1.17 -8.05
C LYS A 563 3.09 -1.26 -6.53
N LYS A 564 1.90 -0.88 -6.08
CA LYS A 564 1.49 -0.91 -4.66
C LYS A 564 1.23 -2.33 -4.16
N SER A 565 0.87 -3.24 -5.06
CA SER A 565 0.56 -4.64 -4.77
C SER A 565 1.77 -5.52 -4.42
N ARG A 566 3.01 -5.04 -4.56
CA ARG A 566 4.23 -5.82 -4.30
C ARG A 566 4.48 -6.03 -2.79
N ASP A 567 4.79 -7.26 -2.39
CA ASP A 567 5.17 -7.58 -1.00
C ASP A 567 6.43 -6.79 -0.60
N GLY A 568 6.40 -6.17 0.58
CA GLY A 568 7.48 -5.34 1.10
C GLY A 568 7.42 -3.84 0.78
N VAL A 569 6.59 -3.38 -0.17
CA VAL A 569 6.54 -1.94 -0.51
C VAL A 569 6.11 -1.07 0.67
N GLN A 570 5.13 -1.52 1.47
CA GLN A 570 4.70 -0.79 2.67
C GLN A 570 5.81 -0.74 3.74
N LEU A 571 6.53 -1.86 3.96
CA LEU A 571 7.69 -1.93 4.86
C LEU A 571 8.80 -0.96 4.40
N PHE A 572 9.03 -0.85 3.09
CA PHE A 572 10.01 0.09 2.55
C PHE A 572 9.63 1.55 2.81
N PHE A 573 8.35 1.93 2.64
CA PHE A 573 7.88 3.27 2.96
C PHE A 573 7.98 3.59 4.47
N GLU A 574 7.75 2.61 5.34
CA GLU A 574 7.97 2.75 6.77
C GLU A 574 9.46 2.95 7.10
N LEU A 575 10.34 2.07 6.60
CA LEU A 575 11.77 2.15 6.87
C LEU A 575 12.41 3.42 6.29
N LEU A 576 11.94 3.94 5.15
CA LEU A 576 12.38 5.25 4.64
C LEU A 576 12.08 6.37 5.65
N LYS A 577 10.85 6.44 6.22
CA LYS A 577 10.49 7.43 7.25
C LYS A 577 11.38 7.29 8.48
N ASN A 578 11.58 6.05 8.94
CA ASN A 578 12.41 5.74 10.10
C ASN A 578 13.92 6.03 9.89
N ASN A 579 14.36 6.23 8.65
CA ASN A 579 15.75 6.54 8.28
C ASN A 579 15.97 8.00 7.83
N ASN A 580 15.14 8.94 8.30
CA ASN A 580 15.23 10.39 8.01
C ASN A 580 15.12 10.75 6.52
N PHE A 581 14.24 10.07 5.77
CA PHE A 581 13.83 10.52 4.44
C PHE A 581 12.50 11.28 4.52
N ASP A 582 12.46 12.50 3.97
CA ASP A 582 11.20 13.17 3.63
C ASP A 582 10.62 12.52 2.37
N ILE A 583 9.35 12.14 2.38
CA ILE A 583 8.72 11.32 1.34
C ILE A 583 7.54 12.05 0.71
N GLN A 584 7.56 12.18 -0.61
CA GLN A 584 6.49 12.77 -1.40
C GLN A 584 5.97 11.73 -2.40
N PHE A 585 4.68 11.43 -2.31
CA PHE A 585 3.98 10.50 -3.21
C PHE A 585 3.24 11.27 -4.31
N PHE A 586 3.24 10.72 -5.53
CA PHE A 586 2.53 11.26 -6.69
C PHE A 586 1.85 10.13 -7.46
N THR A 587 0.65 10.38 -7.96
CA THR A 587 -0.01 9.51 -8.94
C THR A 587 0.58 9.76 -10.33
N PRO A 588 0.94 8.73 -11.12
CA PRO A 588 1.35 8.93 -12.51
C PRO A 588 0.23 9.60 -13.33
N PRO A 589 0.52 10.61 -14.16
CA PRO A 589 -0.45 11.14 -15.13
C PRO A 589 -0.95 10.07 -16.09
N LEU A 590 -2.22 10.16 -16.52
CA LEU A 590 -2.82 9.17 -17.46
C LEU A 590 -2.03 9.02 -18.79
N LEU A 591 -1.36 10.09 -19.24
CA LEU A 591 -0.49 10.05 -20.43
C LEU A 591 0.73 9.12 -20.26
N TYR A 592 1.06 8.67 -19.05
CA TYR A 592 2.16 7.75 -18.83
C TYR A 592 1.81 6.30 -19.20
N PHE A 593 0.52 5.96 -19.28
CA PHE A 593 0.02 4.64 -19.63
C PHE A 593 -0.22 4.46 -21.15
N THR A 594 -0.12 5.52 -21.95
CA THR A 594 -0.20 5.41 -23.42
C THR A 594 1.04 4.73 -24.01
N ASN A 595 0.86 4.00 -25.12
CA ASN A 595 1.92 3.31 -25.84
C ASN A 595 3.06 4.26 -26.27
N PRO A 596 4.30 4.11 -25.73
CA PRO A 596 5.46 4.88 -26.17
C PRO A 596 6.22 4.23 -27.35
N PHE A 597 5.86 3.02 -27.76
CA PHE A 597 6.59 2.26 -28.77
C PHE A 597 6.19 2.68 -30.17
N VAL A 598 7.19 2.90 -31.03
CA VAL A 598 7.01 3.27 -32.45
C VAL A 598 6.87 2.01 -33.32
N ASN A 599 7.45 0.89 -32.90
CA ASN A 599 7.45 -0.38 -33.61
C ASN A 599 6.68 -1.52 -32.91
N LEU A 600 5.79 -1.18 -31.97
CA LEU A 600 4.84 -2.09 -31.35
C LEU A 600 3.44 -1.49 -31.49
N ASP A 601 2.52 -2.20 -32.12
CA ASP A 601 1.13 -1.74 -32.27
C ASP A 601 0.40 -1.71 -30.93
N GLN A 602 -0.75 -1.02 -30.89
CA GLN A 602 -1.50 -0.79 -29.67
C GLN A 602 -1.97 -2.08 -29.01
N ASN A 603 -2.46 -3.05 -29.78
CA ASN A 603 -3.01 -4.29 -29.25
C ASN A 603 -1.89 -5.17 -28.64
N LEU A 604 -0.73 -5.28 -29.32
CA LEU A 604 0.43 -5.99 -28.76
C LEU A 604 1.03 -5.26 -27.55
N PHE A 605 0.99 -3.93 -27.52
CA PHE A 605 1.39 -3.14 -26.36
C PHE A 605 0.48 -3.42 -25.15
N GLU A 606 -0.85 -3.34 -25.32
CA GLU A 606 -1.84 -3.66 -24.27
C GLU A 606 -1.70 -5.10 -23.79
N THR A 607 -1.57 -6.06 -24.71
CA THR A 607 -1.34 -7.48 -24.36
C THR A 607 -0.06 -7.69 -23.55
N LYS A 608 1.02 -7.00 -23.91
CA LYS A 608 2.34 -7.18 -23.27
C LYS A 608 2.44 -6.45 -21.92
N PHE A 609 1.86 -5.26 -21.81
CA PHE A 609 1.96 -4.37 -20.65
C PHE A 609 0.60 -4.17 -19.99
N SER A 610 -0.20 -5.24 -19.88
CA SER A 610 -1.59 -5.20 -19.40
C SER A 610 -1.73 -4.63 -17.99
N GLU A 611 -0.70 -4.75 -17.15
CA GLU A 611 -0.67 -4.11 -15.83
C GLU A 611 -0.79 -2.56 -15.91
N LEU A 612 -0.50 -1.91 -17.04
CA LEU A 612 -0.74 -0.47 -17.25
C LEU A 612 -2.23 -0.08 -17.24
N GLU A 613 -3.16 -1.02 -17.43
CA GLU A 613 -4.60 -0.79 -17.25
C GLU A 613 -4.93 -0.44 -15.78
N GLU A 614 -4.19 -1.03 -14.82
CA GLU A 614 -4.29 -0.72 -13.40
C GLU A 614 -3.51 0.55 -13.01
N ALA A 615 -3.80 1.69 -13.68
CA ALA A 615 -3.10 2.95 -13.45
C ALA A 615 -3.06 3.41 -11.96
N HIS A 616 -4.05 2.98 -11.17
CA HIS A 616 -4.17 3.24 -9.74
C HIS A 616 -3.21 2.40 -8.87
N ASN A 617 -2.69 1.27 -9.37
CA ASN A 617 -1.75 0.40 -8.68
C ASN A 617 -0.33 1.01 -8.67
N PHE A 618 0.02 1.84 -9.65
CA PHE A 618 1.33 2.51 -9.65
C PHE A 618 1.40 3.70 -8.67
N VAL A 619 2.58 3.89 -8.10
CA VAL A 619 2.93 5.06 -7.29
C VAL A 619 4.31 5.59 -7.68
N MET A 620 4.41 6.91 -7.81
CA MET A 620 5.68 7.61 -7.99
C MET A 620 6.10 8.25 -6.67
N LEU A 621 7.37 8.10 -6.32
CA LEU A 621 7.95 8.45 -5.02
C LEU A 621 9.14 9.37 -5.23
N ARG A 622 9.16 10.52 -4.56
CA ARG A 622 10.34 11.37 -4.42
C ARG A 622 10.73 11.42 -2.95
N CYS A 623 11.85 10.83 -2.61
CA CYS A 623 12.43 10.89 -1.27
C CYS A 623 13.60 11.89 -1.23
N CYS A 624 13.69 12.70 -0.19
CA CYS A 624 14.82 13.60 0.07
C CYS A 624 15.50 13.18 1.36
N ARG A 625 16.80 12.87 1.32
CA ARG A 625 17.56 12.49 2.53
C ARG A 625 17.81 13.72 3.38
N LEU A 626 17.13 13.83 4.51
CA LEU A 626 17.25 14.99 5.39
C LEU A 626 18.67 15.08 5.96
N PRO A 627 19.17 16.31 6.24
CA PRO A 627 20.39 16.49 7.00
C PRO A 627 20.23 15.78 8.35
N THR A 628 21.27 15.07 8.78
CA THR A 628 21.42 14.67 10.17
C THR A 628 21.58 15.94 11.00
N THR A 629 20.47 16.52 11.46
CA THR A 629 20.51 17.33 12.68
C THR A 629 21.17 16.44 13.74
N PRO A 630 22.19 16.92 14.48
CA PRO A 630 22.47 16.27 15.75
C PRO A 630 21.15 16.34 16.51
N SER A 631 20.63 15.18 16.94
CA SER A 631 19.49 15.18 17.82
C SER A 631 19.89 15.98 19.05
N LEU A 632 19.36 17.21 19.15
CA LEU A 632 19.12 17.79 20.46
C LEU A 632 18.31 16.71 21.18
N PRO A 633 18.84 16.11 22.27
CA PRO A 633 18.14 15.03 22.93
C PRO A 633 16.77 15.57 23.30
N TRP A 634 15.72 14.80 22.99
CA TRP A 634 14.35 15.19 23.29
C TRP A 634 14.29 15.56 24.78
N ILE A 635 14.14 16.85 25.08
CA ILE A 635 14.21 17.34 26.46
C ILE A 635 12.88 17.04 27.13
N PHE A 636 12.74 15.79 27.61
CA PHE A 636 11.70 15.41 28.54
C PHE A 636 11.92 16.19 29.84
N THR A 637 11.10 17.21 30.07
CA THR A 637 11.10 17.95 31.34
C THR A 637 10.12 17.25 32.27
N ILE A 638 10.63 16.32 33.07
CA ILE A 638 9.85 15.69 34.14
C ILE A 638 9.76 16.68 35.30
N HIS A 639 8.54 17.13 35.60
CA HIS A 639 8.27 18.01 36.74
C HIS A 639 7.97 17.19 37.99
N PHE A 640 8.90 17.20 38.95
CA PHE A 640 8.65 16.62 40.27
C PHE A 640 7.96 17.65 41.18
N HIS A 641 6.74 17.35 41.62
CA HIS A 641 6.06 18.14 42.65
C HIS A 641 6.32 17.51 44.04
N LEU A 642 7.27 18.07 44.79
CA LEU A 642 7.57 17.67 46.16
C LEU A 642 6.93 18.64 47.15
N GLU A 643 5.82 18.24 47.77
CA GLU A 643 5.29 18.95 48.93
C GLU A 643 6.15 18.68 50.17
N ILE A 644 6.90 19.70 50.60
CA ILE A 644 7.65 19.68 51.85
C ILE A 644 6.76 20.29 52.95
N PRO A 645 6.37 19.57 54.02
CA PRO A 645 5.35 20.04 54.98
C PRO A 645 5.67 21.27 55.85
N SER A 646 6.70 22.06 55.56
CA SER A 646 7.16 23.13 56.48
C SER A 646 7.84 24.36 55.85
N SER A 647 7.86 24.53 54.52
CA SER A 647 8.35 25.78 53.90
C SER A 647 7.75 26.07 52.52
N ASN A 648 7.21 27.28 52.34
CA ASN A 648 6.57 27.78 51.10
C ASN A 648 7.56 28.06 49.94
N GLN A 649 8.48 27.16 49.67
CA GLN A 649 9.37 27.20 48.51
C GLN A 649 9.49 25.80 47.90
N GLY A 650 8.82 25.59 46.76
CA GLY A 650 9.00 24.39 45.95
C GLY A 650 10.38 24.40 45.28
N CYS A 651 11.12 23.31 45.43
CA CYS A 651 12.39 23.09 44.73
C CYS A 651 12.14 22.33 43.42
N PHE A 652 12.57 22.90 42.30
CA PHE A 652 12.55 22.25 41.00
C PHE A 652 13.89 21.55 40.72
N ALA A 653 13.85 20.29 40.32
CA ALA A 653 15.01 19.53 39.83
C ALA A 653 14.77 19.09 38.39
N GLN A 654 15.73 19.38 37.50
CA GLN A 654 15.65 19.02 36.09
C GLN A 654 16.59 17.84 35.82
N LEU A 655 16.05 16.69 35.44
CA LEU A 655 16.82 15.53 35.02
C LEU A 655 16.87 15.48 33.49
N VAL A 656 18.07 15.39 32.92
CA VAL A 656 18.27 15.27 31.46
C VAL A 656 18.86 13.90 31.18
N LEU A 657 18.12 13.05 30.45
CA LEU A 657 18.55 11.72 30.07
C LEU A 657 18.67 11.61 28.53
N PRO A 658 19.79 11.09 27.99
CA PRO A 658 19.89 10.76 26.58
C PRO A 658 19.12 9.45 26.31
N TYR A 659 18.32 9.44 25.25
CA TYR A 659 17.51 8.27 24.89
C TYR A 659 18.37 7.20 24.20
N THR A 660 18.94 6.28 24.99
CA THR A 660 19.36 4.95 24.51
C THR A 660 18.24 3.97 24.86
N GLY A 661 17.80 3.17 23.89
CA GLY A 661 16.59 2.32 24.00
C GLY A 661 16.73 1.17 25.01
N VAL A 662 16.68 1.49 26.30
CA VAL A 662 16.77 0.57 27.43
C VAL A 662 15.63 0.91 28.39
N HIS A 663 14.80 -0.08 28.74
CA HIS A 663 13.79 0.08 29.78
C HIS A 663 14.46 0.34 31.14
N LEU A 664 14.35 1.57 31.65
CA LEU A 664 14.82 1.95 32.98
C LEU A 664 13.77 1.62 34.05
N LEU A 665 13.98 0.53 34.78
CA LEU A 665 13.27 0.23 36.02
C LEU A 665 13.89 1.08 37.15
N VAL A 666 13.21 2.16 37.53
CA VAL A 666 13.62 3.05 38.63
C VAL A 666 13.12 2.48 39.96
N ASN A 667 13.94 1.64 40.60
CA ASN A 667 13.56 0.98 41.85
C ASN A 667 13.69 1.88 43.11
N GLU A 668 14.52 2.92 43.09
CA GLU A 668 14.65 3.90 44.18
C GLU A 668 14.98 5.30 43.63
N VAL A 669 14.42 6.33 44.28
CA VAL A 669 14.78 7.74 44.05
C VAL A 669 15.39 8.31 45.34
N VAL A 670 16.69 8.61 45.32
CA VAL A 670 17.42 9.15 46.48
C VAL A 670 17.63 10.66 46.29
N ILE A 671 16.94 11.46 47.12
CA ILE A 671 17.02 12.94 47.07
C ILE A 671 18.03 13.44 48.11
N PHE A 672 18.97 14.27 47.67
CA PHE A 672 20.03 14.86 48.51
C PHE A 672 19.78 16.37 48.74
N TYR A 673 19.57 16.77 50.00
CA TYR A 673 19.44 18.18 50.39
C TYR A 673 20.77 18.76 50.90
N PRO A 674 21.27 19.90 50.36
CA PRO A 674 22.35 20.64 50.98
C PRO A 674 21.83 21.38 52.22
N HIS A 675 22.55 21.26 53.34
CA HIS A 675 22.25 22.00 54.57
C HIS A 675 22.48 23.50 54.36
N PRO A 676 21.59 24.42 54.81
CA PRO A 676 21.81 25.84 54.64
C PRO A 676 23.04 26.31 55.42
N MET A 677 24.01 26.90 54.73
CA MET A 677 25.14 27.61 55.32
C MET A 677 24.91 29.12 55.20
N HIS A 678 24.72 29.79 56.34
CA HIS A 678 24.85 31.24 56.39
C HIS A 678 26.29 31.66 56.06
N HIS A 679 26.41 32.80 55.38
CA HIS A 679 27.63 33.52 55.01
C HIS A 679 28.94 33.14 55.73
N LEU A 680 29.99 32.86 54.96
CA LEU A 680 31.29 33.54 55.09
C LEU A 680 32.16 33.33 53.85
N ALA A 681 33.07 34.29 53.60
CA ALA A 681 33.84 34.37 52.37
C ALA A 681 35.15 33.56 52.38
N SER A 682 35.67 33.31 51.17
CA SER A 682 37.06 32.91 50.87
C SER A 682 37.63 31.64 51.53
N SER A 683 37.77 30.57 50.74
CA SER A 683 39.06 29.90 50.48
C SER A 683 38.87 28.54 49.79
N ARG A 684 39.87 28.10 49.01
CA ARG A 684 39.89 26.77 48.38
C ARG A 684 40.12 25.68 49.43
N ARG A 685 39.10 24.88 49.77
CA ARG A 685 39.25 23.49 50.30
C ARG A 685 37.93 22.72 50.19
N ARG A 686 37.91 21.64 49.40
CA ARG A 686 36.79 20.69 49.39
C ARG A 686 36.73 19.97 50.74
N HIS A 687 35.64 20.14 51.49
CA HIS A 687 35.28 19.25 52.59
C HIS A 687 34.07 18.43 52.16
N PHE A 688 34.14 17.12 52.36
CA PHE A 688 32.97 16.24 52.24
C PHE A 688 32.09 16.43 53.49
N ILE A 689 30.79 16.61 53.28
CA ILE A 689 29.76 16.61 54.33
C ILE A 689 28.88 15.38 54.08
N PRO A 690 28.56 14.56 55.11
CA PRO A 690 27.73 13.38 54.93
C PRO A 690 26.26 13.76 54.79
N PHE A 691 25.57 13.20 53.79
CA PHE A 691 24.13 13.32 53.62
C PHE A 691 23.41 12.15 54.29
N ARG A 692 22.21 12.39 54.83
CA ARG A 692 21.24 11.33 55.21
C ARG A 692 20.27 11.09 54.07
N SER A 693 19.95 9.83 53.79
CA SER A 693 18.84 9.45 52.92
C SER A 693 17.50 9.59 53.66
N MET A 694 16.45 9.85 52.89
CA MET A 694 15.05 9.71 53.29
C MET A 694 14.36 8.86 52.22
N HIS A 695 13.67 7.79 52.62
CA HIS A 695 12.86 7.01 51.69
C HIS A 695 11.50 7.70 51.52
N CYS A 696 11.07 7.88 50.28
CA CYS A 696 9.74 8.34 49.93
C CYS A 696 8.97 7.15 49.33
N SER A 697 7.75 6.88 49.81
CA SER A 697 7.03 5.64 49.51
C SER A 697 6.22 5.67 48.22
N GLU A 698 5.82 6.84 47.73
CA GLU A 698 5.08 7.02 46.48
C GLU A 698 5.54 8.30 45.76
N VAL A 699 5.64 8.25 44.43
CA VAL A 699 5.99 9.38 43.57
C VAL A 699 5.01 9.39 42.39
N ASN A 700 4.16 10.41 42.32
CA ASN A 700 3.30 10.62 41.15
C ASN A 700 4.10 11.31 40.03
N LEU A 701 4.01 10.77 38.82
CA LEU A 701 4.68 11.25 37.61
C LEU A 701 3.63 11.67 36.57
N GLU A 702 3.55 12.96 36.27
CA GLU A 702 2.86 13.45 35.07
C GLU A 702 3.86 13.60 33.92
N VAL A 703 3.53 13.06 32.75
CA VAL A 703 4.31 13.18 31.52
C VAL A 703 3.58 14.11 30.57
N VAL A 704 4.06 15.35 30.44
CA VAL A 704 3.52 16.32 29.49
C VAL A 704 4.40 16.36 28.25
N THR A 705 3.82 16.04 27.08
CA THR A 705 4.51 16.17 25.79
C THR A 705 4.18 17.51 25.13
N ALA A 706 5.06 17.99 24.24
CA ALA A 706 4.85 19.23 23.50
C ALA A 706 3.73 19.15 22.43
N GLY A 707 2.99 18.05 22.33
CA GLY A 707 1.84 17.85 21.44
C GLY A 707 0.47 17.76 22.14
N GLY A 708 0.44 17.82 23.48
CA GLY A 708 -0.77 17.58 24.28
C GLY A 708 -0.56 16.45 25.31
N PRO A 709 -1.56 16.24 26.20
CA PRO A 709 -1.55 15.11 27.12
C PRO A 709 -1.83 13.79 26.37
N LEU A 710 -1.16 12.72 26.82
CA LEU A 710 -1.51 11.33 26.51
C LEU A 710 -2.59 10.83 27.46
#